data_AF-A0A925Q953-F1
#
_entry.id   AF-A0A925Q953-F1
#
_cell.length_a   1.000
_cell.length_b   1.000
_cell.length_c   1.000
_cell.angle_alpha   90.00
_cell.angle_beta   90.00
_cell.angle_gamma   90.00
#
_symmetry.space_group_name_H-M   'P 1'
#
loop_
_entity.id
_entity.type
_entity.pdbx_description
1 polymer ?
#
loop_
_entity_poly.entity_id
_entity_poly.type
_entity_poly.pdbx_seq_one_letter_code
_entity_poly.pdbx_strand_id
1 'polypeptide(L)'
;MNAMQKFKSLRSFAALAAITLAATILAGCSSGGAPTTENPVTSAPPVADYVGPASANADVQAFRIELWEKIKPNNRCGSCHNAGGQTPMFARNDDVNLAYQAANTVVNLAQPDQSRIVAKVAGGHNCWLATPSACGDVLTVWVRNWAGASATGGTQIQLQAPTIREVGGSKSFPTTSVGFANTDLYRLVTNPATANCSRCHSSSAATPQQPFFAEFSNSMDDDVRAAAVDTAFQSIKSKISLDNPAQSRLVIRLRDESHNCWGNAGCATNAQTMLDAIELYANAIPITQVPPGLLISKGLTLYDGTVAAGGNRYEAATIAKFEFKTGMGNIAYDTSGHEPALNLTMSGDVQWVGGWGINVRPGGKAQGTASSSAKLTNLIKSTGEFSIEVWANNANVAQENAYIVSYSGGVNARNATLAQNLYTYHAYTRSDRTSGNGNPTLITRAADQDAQAALQHVVLTYSPVDGRRIYVNGAYTGDVDAQGGGSLAEWDDTFALVLGNETSTNRQWEGVLRLVAIHNRALTGQQIQQNFEAGVGEKYFMLFSVSHLVSVPDAYVMLEASQLDSYGIQFSKPTFISLATGATIPNLPIAGIRIGLNGNEAHSGQPYIPIDQTIGGTAYVAGAGQLMSPVGSVLGLDKGAPDDMWFLSFERIGTGTSTRPTEPDPEDPTPAVLEAEADVGLRTFDEINATLSRITGVPQTNTRVAGTFALVKQALPAIEKFGAFGPAQQTALAQIAMQYCNVLVDDNALRAQFFPGLDGSGTGTAVFGASGANNNANRTLLIDALINATVGVDPQQFQVTPTQIREELNLGFTDPTNGNPANVTAGLINRLVAGPTGGDATGGRTVMKAACGAVLGSGITLIQ
;
A
#
# COMPACT_ATOMS: atom_id res chain seq x y z
N MET A 1 8.06 -60.60 33.28
CA MET A 1 8.15 -60.26 31.85
C MET A 1 6.82 -60.25 31.08
N ASN A 2 5.63 -60.18 31.72
CA ASN A 2 4.34 -60.17 30.97
C ASN A 2 3.34 -59.04 31.32
N ALA A 3 3.74 -58.06 32.15
CA ALA A 3 2.89 -56.92 32.50
C ALA A 3 3.27 -55.64 31.72
N MET A 4 4.55 -55.44 31.40
CA MET A 4 5.02 -54.21 30.71
C MET A 4 4.74 -54.18 29.20
N GLN A 5 4.51 -55.32 28.54
CA GLN A 5 4.16 -55.35 27.12
C GLN A 5 2.66 -55.08 26.86
N LYS A 6 1.76 -55.41 27.80
CA LYS A 6 0.32 -55.10 27.65
C LYS A 6 0.01 -53.61 27.78
N PHE A 7 0.80 -52.85 28.56
CA PHE A 7 0.60 -51.40 28.70
C PHE A 7 1.05 -50.57 27.48
N LYS A 8 1.98 -51.08 26.66
CA LYS A 8 2.40 -50.39 25.42
C LYS A 8 1.41 -50.60 24.27
N SER A 9 0.77 -51.76 24.17
CA SER A 9 -0.20 -52.05 23.09
C SER A 9 -1.53 -51.29 23.25
N LEU A 10 -2.00 -51.01 24.47
CA LEU A 10 -3.21 -50.19 24.68
C LEU A 10 -3.01 -48.70 24.33
N ARG A 11 -1.79 -48.16 24.53
CA ARG A 11 -1.50 -46.76 24.17
C ARG A 11 -1.40 -46.56 22.66
N SER A 12 -0.92 -47.54 21.91
CA SER A 12 -0.87 -47.49 20.45
C SER A 12 -2.25 -47.62 19.81
N PHE A 13 -3.17 -48.40 20.39
CA PHE A 13 -4.56 -48.49 19.92
C PHE A 13 -5.39 -47.23 20.25
N ALA A 14 -5.18 -46.62 21.42
CA ALA A 14 -5.82 -45.36 21.78
C ALA A 14 -5.32 -44.18 20.93
N ALA A 15 -4.02 -44.17 20.57
CA ALA A 15 -3.46 -43.17 19.67
C ALA A 15 -3.95 -43.33 18.22
N LEU A 16 -4.09 -44.57 17.71
CA LEU A 16 -4.63 -44.81 16.37
C LEU A 16 -6.12 -44.46 16.27
N ALA A 17 -6.91 -44.77 17.30
CA ALA A 17 -8.33 -44.43 17.37
C ALA A 17 -8.56 -42.91 17.54
N ALA A 18 -7.69 -42.20 18.27
CA ALA A 18 -7.74 -40.74 18.37
C ALA A 18 -7.36 -40.04 17.04
N ILE A 19 -6.44 -40.63 16.26
CA ILE A 19 -6.05 -40.11 14.93
C ILE A 19 -7.13 -40.41 13.87
N THR A 20 -7.83 -41.55 13.95
CA THR A 20 -8.97 -41.82 13.04
C THR A 20 -10.20 -41.01 13.40
N LEU A 21 -10.45 -40.71 14.68
CA LEU A 21 -11.55 -39.83 15.11
C LEU A 21 -11.26 -38.36 14.79
N ALA A 22 -9.99 -37.92 14.83
CA ALA A 22 -9.58 -36.60 14.35
C ALA A 22 -9.67 -36.45 12.83
N ALA A 23 -9.37 -37.51 12.06
CA ALA A 23 -9.52 -37.51 10.60
C ALA A 23 -10.98 -37.47 10.13
N THR A 24 -11.92 -38.03 10.90
CA THR A 24 -13.37 -37.91 10.61
C THR A 24 -13.98 -36.56 10.99
N ILE A 25 -13.30 -35.76 11.83
CA ILE A 25 -13.75 -34.40 12.18
C ILE A 25 -13.21 -33.36 11.18
N LEU A 26 -12.14 -33.65 10.43
CA LEU A 26 -11.61 -32.75 9.39
C LEU A 26 -12.29 -32.88 8.00
N ALA A 27 -13.17 -33.87 7.79
CA ALA A 27 -13.95 -34.01 6.55
C ALA A 27 -15.30 -33.24 6.56
N GLY A 28 -15.57 -32.47 7.62
CA GLY A 28 -16.84 -31.73 7.80
C GLY A 28 -16.75 -30.21 7.70
N CYS A 29 -15.58 -29.64 7.42
CA CYS A 29 -15.38 -28.19 7.33
C CYS A 29 -15.18 -27.72 5.89
N SER A 30 -16.17 -27.97 5.04
CA SER A 30 -16.41 -27.14 3.86
C SER A 30 -17.92 -27.07 3.65
N SER A 31 -18.46 -25.85 3.59
CA SER A 31 -19.88 -25.49 3.50
C SER A 31 -20.66 -25.52 4.82
N GLY A 32 -21.02 -24.33 5.29
CA GLY A 32 -21.87 -24.12 6.47
C GLY A 32 -21.27 -23.11 7.42
N GLY A 33 -21.33 -21.82 7.07
CA GLY A 33 -21.14 -20.75 8.05
C GLY A 33 -22.13 -20.94 9.21
N ALA A 34 -21.73 -20.55 10.42
CA ALA A 34 -22.60 -20.65 11.58
C ALA A 34 -23.97 -19.97 11.31
N PRO A 35 -25.10 -20.59 11.66
CA PRO A 35 -26.40 -19.95 11.53
C PRO A 35 -26.46 -18.79 12.53
N THR A 36 -26.30 -17.57 12.03
CA THR A 36 -26.74 -16.38 12.76
C THR A 36 -28.19 -16.18 12.43
N THR A 37 -29.08 -16.49 13.38
CA THR A 37 -30.46 -16.01 13.31
C THR A 37 -30.43 -14.50 13.49
N GLU A 38 -30.61 -13.78 12.39
CA GLU A 38 -31.17 -12.44 12.45
C GLU A 38 -32.53 -12.57 13.16
N ASN A 39 -32.81 -11.71 14.14
CA ASN A 39 -34.21 -11.46 14.46
C ASN A 39 -34.72 -10.62 13.31
N PRO A 40 -35.56 -11.14 12.38
CA PRO A 40 -36.11 -10.31 11.33
C PRO A 40 -36.73 -9.09 11.99
N VAL A 41 -36.54 -7.91 11.39
CA VAL A 41 -37.30 -6.74 11.77
C VAL A 41 -38.76 -7.04 11.40
N THR A 42 -39.49 -7.70 12.30
CA THR A 42 -40.87 -8.17 12.06
C THR A 42 -41.89 -7.04 12.04
N SER A 43 -41.45 -5.82 12.31
CA SER A 43 -42.25 -4.61 12.15
C SER A 43 -41.35 -3.39 11.97
N ALA A 44 -41.27 -2.87 10.74
CA ALA A 44 -40.77 -1.52 10.51
C ALA A 44 -41.75 -0.50 11.13
N PRO A 45 -41.27 0.69 11.56
CA PRO A 45 -42.14 1.82 11.86
C PRO A 45 -43.11 2.10 10.71
N PRO A 46 -44.31 2.67 10.95
CA PRO A 46 -45.20 3.10 9.89
C PRO A 46 -44.45 4.04 8.93
N VAL A 47 -44.47 3.73 7.64
CA VAL A 47 -43.97 4.63 6.61
C VAL A 47 -44.98 5.76 6.52
N ALA A 48 -44.60 6.95 7.02
CA ALA A 48 -45.49 8.09 7.22
C ALA A 48 -46.23 8.54 5.94
N ASP A 49 -45.76 8.11 4.77
CA ASP A 49 -46.27 8.47 3.44
C ASP A 49 -46.79 7.27 2.61
N TYR A 50 -47.06 6.10 3.22
CA TYR A 50 -47.66 4.94 2.54
C TYR A 50 -49.02 4.55 3.15
N VAL A 51 -50.07 4.57 2.32
CA VAL A 51 -51.45 4.25 2.70
C VAL A 51 -52.01 3.01 1.99
N GLY A 52 -51.18 2.31 1.22
CA GLY A 52 -51.57 1.10 0.49
C GLY A 52 -51.69 -0.14 1.38
N PRO A 53 -52.07 -1.30 0.80
CA PRO A 53 -52.18 -2.55 1.55
C PRO A 53 -50.85 -2.97 2.18
N ALA A 54 -50.92 -3.71 3.29
CA ALA A 54 -49.75 -4.30 3.92
C ALA A 54 -49.05 -5.31 3.00
N SER A 55 -47.78 -5.60 3.28
CA SER A 55 -46.99 -6.62 2.59
C SER A 55 -47.68 -7.98 2.70
N ALA A 56 -47.93 -8.65 1.57
CA ALA A 56 -48.70 -9.89 1.53
C ALA A 56 -47.98 -11.09 2.18
N ASN A 57 -46.65 -11.07 2.24
CA ASN A 57 -45.83 -12.09 2.86
C ASN A 57 -44.46 -11.52 3.30
N ALA A 58 -43.63 -12.36 3.91
CA ALA A 58 -42.31 -11.99 4.41
C ALA A 58 -41.36 -11.49 3.31
N ASP A 59 -41.44 -12.05 2.09
CA ASP A 59 -40.59 -11.65 0.96
C ASP A 59 -41.00 -10.27 0.42
N VAL A 60 -42.31 -9.98 0.34
CA VAL A 60 -42.79 -8.63 0.01
C VAL A 60 -42.39 -7.63 1.10
N GLN A 61 -42.37 -8.06 2.37
CA GLN A 61 -41.89 -7.22 3.47
C GLN A 61 -40.38 -6.96 3.37
N ALA A 62 -39.58 -7.95 2.99
CA ALA A 62 -38.15 -7.80 2.72
C ALA A 62 -37.90 -6.86 1.53
N PHE A 63 -38.59 -7.05 0.40
CA PHE A 63 -38.57 -6.14 -0.74
C PHE A 63 -38.90 -4.70 -0.34
N ARG A 64 -39.94 -4.54 0.50
CA ARG A 64 -40.39 -3.24 0.98
C ARG A 64 -39.25 -2.50 1.69
N ILE A 65 -38.67 -3.15 2.71
CA ILE A 65 -37.63 -2.60 3.57
C ILE A 65 -36.34 -2.38 2.77
N GLU A 66 -35.91 -3.39 2.01
CA GLU A 66 -34.56 -3.43 1.47
C GLU A 66 -34.39 -2.72 0.14
N LEU A 67 -35.46 -2.59 -0.65
CA LEU A 67 -35.40 -1.98 -1.97
C LEU A 67 -36.44 -0.87 -2.17
N TRP A 68 -37.73 -1.17 -1.99
CA TRP A 68 -38.82 -0.29 -2.42
C TRP A 68 -38.84 1.07 -1.69
N GLU A 69 -38.70 1.08 -0.36
CA GLU A 69 -38.64 2.33 0.42
C GLU A 69 -37.48 3.24 -0.02
N LYS A 70 -36.41 2.64 -0.54
CA LYS A 70 -35.20 3.33 -0.99
C LYS A 70 -35.34 3.86 -2.42
N ILE A 71 -36.12 3.22 -3.29
CA ILE A 71 -36.28 3.64 -4.71
C ILE A 71 -37.54 4.47 -4.99
N LYS A 72 -38.58 4.38 -4.13
CA LYS A 72 -39.85 5.12 -4.28
C LYS A 72 -39.76 6.65 -4.23
N PRO A 73 -38.74 7.29 -3.62
CA PRO A 73 -38.66 8.76 -3.62
C PRO A 73 -38.57 9.35 -5.04
N ASN A 74 -39.15 10.55 -5.23
CA ASN A 74 -39.21 11.21 -6.54
C ASN A 74 -37.84 11.64 -7.09
N ASN A 75 -36.85 11.82 -6.22
CA ASN A 75 -35.46 12.09 -6.62
C ASN A 75 -34.71 10.81 -7.09
N ARG A 76 -35.41 9.68 -7.22
CA ARG A 76 -34.90 8.39 -7.70
C ARG A 76 -35.87 7.80 -8.72
N CYS A 77 -36.31 6.55 -8.55
CA CYS A 77 -37.15 5.84 -9.52
C CYS A 77 -38.62 6.27 -9.46
N GLY A 78 -39.08 6.77 -8.31
CA GLY A 78 -40.49 7.08 -8.06
C GLY A 78 -41.09 8.19 -8.92
N SER A 79 -40.29 9.08 -9.50
CA SER A 79 -40.82 10.11 -10.41
C SER A 79 -41.34 9.54 -11.73
N CYS A 80 -40.78 8.43 -12.20
CA CYS A 80 -41.15 7.82 -13.48
C CYS A 80 -41.85 6.46 -13.32
N HIS A 81 -41.47 5.64 -12.33
CA HIS A 81 -41.96 4.27 -12.15
C HIS A 81 -43.07 4.16 -11.09
N ASN A 82 -43.83 5.24 -10.87
CA ASN A 82 -44.95 5.29 -9.93
C ASN A 82 -46.28 4.72 -10.49
N ALA A 83 -47.33 4.77 -9.67
CA ALA A 83 -48.70 4.44 -10.06
C ALA A 83 -49.22 5.45 -11.11
N GLY A 84 -49.30 5.01 -12.37
CA GLY A 84 -49.68 5.86 -13.50
C GLY A 84 -48.50 6.43 -14.31
N GLY A 85 -47.27 6.07 -13.93
CA GLY A 85 -46.06 6.39 -14.66
C GLY A 85 -45.71 5.39 -15.78
N GLN A 86 -44.42 5.25 -16.05
CA GLN A 86 -43.83 4.37 -17.06
C GLN A 86 -43.77 2.91 -16.57
N THR A 87 -43.98 1.97 -17.49
CA THR A 87 -43.80 0.54 -17.23
C THR A 87 -42.32 0.14 -17.34
N PRO A 88 -41.84 -0.79 -16.50
CA PRO A 88 -42.52 -1.45 -15.38
C PRO A 88 -42.67 -0.54 -14.14
N MET A 89 -43.81 -0.59 -13.45
CA MET A 89 -44.14 0.31 -12.32
C MET A 89 -43.63 -0.23 -10.97
N PHE A 90 -42.35 -0.54 -10.87
CA PHE A 90 -41.74 -1.18 -9.69
C PHE A 90 -41.53 -0.22 -8.49
N ALA A 91 -41.71 1.09 -8.67
CA ALA A 91 -41.59 2.12 -7.63
C ALA A 91 -42.93 2.78 -7.29
N ARG A 92 -44.06 2.12 -7.64
CA ARG A 92 -45.41 2.59 -7.32
C ARG A 92 -45.63 2.67 -5.82
N ASN A 93 -46.27 3.76 -5.38
CA ASN A 93 -46.44 4.12 -3.98
C ASN A 93 -47.86 3.85 -3.45
N ASP A 94 -48.76 3.32 -4.29
CA ASP A 94 -50.15 3.01 -3.95
C ASP A 94 -50.34 1.55 -3.48
N ASP A 95 -49.52 0.61 -3.99
CA ASP A 95 -49.57 -0.80 -3.60
C ASP A 95 -48.18 -1.47 -3.73
N VAL A 96 -47.58 -1.80 -2.59
CA VAL A 96 -46.27 -2.46 -2.50
C VAL A 96 -46.28 -3.89 -3.08
N ASN A 97 -47.41 -4.59 -3.06
CA ASN A 97 -47.52 -5.95 -3.60
C ASN A 97 -47.49 -5.92 -5.13
N LEU A 98 -48.11 -4.91 -5.75
CA LEU A 98 -48.02 -4.70 -7.20
C LEU A 98 -46.65 -4.17 -7.61
N ALA A 99 -46.02 -3.33 -6.77
CA ALA A 99 -44.64 -2.89 -6.97
C ALA A 99 -43.67 -4.08 -6.99
N TYR A 100 -43.84 -5.00 -6.05
CA TYR A 100 -43.07 -6.25 -5.93
C TYR A 100 -43.19 -7.12 -7.20
N GLN A 101 -44.40 -7.32 -7.72
CA GLN A 101 -44.60 -8.08 -8.96
C GLN A 101 -43.87 -7.45 -10.15
N ALA A 102 -43.93 -6.12 -10.28
CA ALA A 102 -43.21 -5.40 -11.32
C ALA A 102 -41.68 -5.46 -11.13
N ALA A 103 -41.20 -5.36 -9.89
CA ALA A 103 -39.77 -5.43 -9.57
C ALA A 103 -39.14 -6.77 -9.96
N ASN A 104 -39.85 -7.89 -9.75
CA ASN A 104 -39.40 -9.23 -10.14
C ASN A 104 -39.18 -9.42 -11.66
N THR A 105 -39.64 -8.48 -12.50
CA THR A 105 -39.36 -8.51 -13.95
C THR A 105 -38.05 -7.82 -14.33
N VAL A 106 -37.43 -7.08 -13.41
CA VAL A 106 -36.22 -6.28 -13.64
C VAL A 106 -35.11 -6.55 -12.64
N VAL A 107 -35.37 -7.40 -11.64
CA VAL A 107 -34.42 -7.81 -10.59
C VAL A 107 -34.06 -9.28 -10.74
N ASN A 108 -32.78 -9.59 -10.60
CA ASN A 108 -32.25 -10.94 -10.51
C ASN A 108 -31.73 -11.16 -9.07
N LEU A 109 -32.49 -11.86 -8.24
CA LEU A 109 -32.12 -12.11 -6.84
C LEU A 109 -30.95 -13.09 -6.70
N ALA A 110 -30.71 -13.94 -7.71
CA ALA A 110 -29.57 -14.87 -7.72
C ALA A 110 -28.26 -14.15 -8.07
N GLN A 111 -28.33 -13.12 -8.91
CA GLN A 111 -27.21 -12.26 -9.30
C GLN A 111 -27.63 -10.78 -9.24
N PRO A 112 -27.65 -10.19 -8.03
CA PRO A 112 -28.11 -8.82 -7.80
C PRO A 112 -27.48 -7.77 -8.72
N ASP A 113 -26.17 -7.88 -8.98
CA ASP A 113 -25.36 -7.02 -9.83
C ASP A 113 -25.79 -7.07 -11.31
N GLN A 114 -26.36 -8.18 -11.75
CA GLN A 114 -26.88 -8.36 -13.12
C GLN A 114 -28.36 -8.00 -13.26
N SER A 115 -28.98 -7.46 -12.20
CA SER A 115 -30.35 -6.96 -12.30
C SER A 115 -30.45 -5.87 -13.36
N ARG A 116 -31.47 -5.92 -14.22
CA ARG A 116 -31.70 -4.91 -15.26
C ARG A 116 -31.80 -3.50 -14.67
N ILE A 117 -32.39 -3.36 -13.48
CA ILE A 117 -32.45 -2.08 -12.75
C ILE A 117 -31.06 -1.56 -12.39
N VAL A 118 -30.14 -2.44 -11.94
CA VAL A 118 -28.74 -2.10 -11.63
C VAL A 118 -28.02 -1.66 -12.90
N ALA A 119 -28.05 -2.48 -13.96
CA ALA A 119 -27.35 -2.18 -15.21
C ALA A 119 -27.81 -0.85 -15.84
N LYS A 120 -29.11 -0.54 -15.77
CA LYS A 120 -29.65 0.73 -16.30
C LYS A 120 -29.14 1.94 -15.51
N VAL A 121 -29.17 1.88 -14.19
CA VAL A 121 -28.75 3.01 -13.33
C VAL A 121 -27.22 3.17 -13.35
N ALA A 122 -26.48 2.06 -13.34
CA ALA A 122 -25.03 2.04 -13.53
C ALA A 122 -24.60 2.63 -14.89
N GLY A 123 -25.46 2.50 -15.92
CA GLY A 123 -25.30 3.15 -17.23
C GLY A 123 -25.72 4.63 -17.27
N GLY A 124 -26.05 5.25 -16.13
CA GLY A 124 -26.36 6.69 -16.02
C GLY A 124 -27.84 7.05 -15.94
N HIS A 125 -28.76 6.08 -16.01
CA HIS A 125 -30.20 6.38 -15.97
C HIS A 125 -30.66 6.80 -14.57
N ASN A 126 -30.98 8.09 -14.38
CA ASN A 126 -31.51 8.65 -13.12
C ASN A 126 -30.68 8.31 -11.86
N CYS A 127 -29.35 8.26 -12.00
CA CYS A 127 -28.47 8.15 -10.84
C CYS A 127 -28.54 9.44 -10.00
N TRP A 128 -28.70 9.29 -8.69
CA TRP A 128 -28.79 10.39 -7.72
C TRP A 128 -27.43 10.79 -7.12
N LEU A 129 -26.34 10.17 -7.60
CA LEU A 129 -24.95 10.50 -7.29
C LEU A 129 -24.26 11.02 -8.56
N ALA A 130 -23.12 11.70 -8.41
CA ALA A 130 -22.38 12.20 -9.57
C ALA A 130 -21.73 11.07 -10.40
N THR A 131 -21.55 9.89 -9.81
CA THR A 131 -20.98 8.72 -10.50
C THR A 131 -22.05 7.62 -10.66
N PRO A 132 -22.43 7.26 -11.90
CA PRO A 132 -23.39 6.20 -12.19
C PRO A 132 -23.07 4.84 -11.57
N SER A 133 -21.81 4.39 -11.61
CA SER A 133 -21.40 3.10 -11.05
C SER A 133 -21.66 3.02 -9.54
N ALA A 134 -21.49 4.11 -8.79
CA ALA A 134 -21.80 4.15 -7.37
C ALA A 134 -23.30 3.95 -7.08
N CYS A 135 -24.19 4.52 -7.91
CA CYS A 135 -25.63 4.22 -7.81
C CYS A 135 -25.93 2.75 -8.11
N GLY A 136 -25.23 2.16 -9.09
CA GLY A 136 -25.30 0.74 -9.42
C GLY A 136 -24.87 -0.17 -8.27
N ASP A 137 -23.74 0.15 -7.62
CA ASP A 137 -23.25 -0.57 -6.44
C ASP A 137 -24.28 -0.51 -5.28
N VAL A 138 -24.83 0.67 -5.01
CA VAL A 138 -25.86 0.85 -3.96
C VAL A 138 -27.12 0.03 -4.26
N LEU A 139 -27.60 0.04 -5.52
CA LEU A 139 -28.75 -0.80 -5.92
C LEU A 139 -28.43 -2.29 -5.81
N THR A 140 -27.21 -2.69 -6.17
CA THR A 140 -26.76 -4.08 -6.03
C THR A 140 -26.85 -4.53 -4.58
N VAL A 141 -26.42 -3.68 -3.64
CA VAL A 141 -26.54 -3.96 -2.20
C VAL A 141 -27.99 -4.05 -1.76
N TRP A 142 -28.86 -3.15 -2.19
CA TRP A 142 -30.29 -3.21 -1.85
C TRP A 142 -30.98 -4.48 -2.37
N VAL A 143 -30.69 -4.87 -3.62
CA VAL A 143 -31.19 -6.13 -4.19
C VAL A 143 -30.61 -7.33 -3.46
N ARG A 144 -29.32 -7.30 -3.11
CA ARG A 144 -28.65 -8.36 -2.34
C ARG A 144 -29.26 -8.52 -0.96
N ASN A 145 -29.53 -7.43 -0.26
CA ASN A 145 -30.16 -7.47 1.06
C ASN A 145 -31.58 -8.04 0.98
N TRP A 146 -32.35 -7.65 -0.05
CA TRP A 146 -33.64 -8.27 -0.31
C TRP A 146 -33.51 -9.78 -0.54
N ALA A 147 -32.59 -10.22 -1.40
CA ALA A 147 -32.35 -11.64 -1.64
C ALA A 147 -31.94 -12.40 -0.36
N GLY A 148 -31.08 -11.81 0.47
CA GLY A 148 -30.59 -12.38 1.73
C GLY A 148 -31.65 -12.43 2.83
N ALA A 149 -32.49 -11.42 2.97
CA ALA A 149 -33.60 -11.41 3.93
C ALA A 149 -34.65 -12.50 3.63
N SER A 150 -34.71 -12.96 2.38
CA SER A 150 -35.59 -14.05 1.94
C SER A 150 -34.92 -15.44 1.91
N ALA A 151 -33.61 -15.54 2.17
CA ALA A 151 -32.82 -16.78 2.09
C ALA A 151 -32.01 -17.06 3.37
N THR A 152 -31.93 -18.34 3.78
CA THR A 152 -31.23 -18.77 5.01
C THR A 152 -29.71 -19.00 4.83
N GLY A 153 -29.08 -18.39 3.82
CA GLY A 153 -27.66 -18.60 3.54
C GLY A 153 -27.01 -17.46 2.75
N GLY A 154 -25.73 -17.19 3.02
CA GLY A 154 -24.94 -16.21 2.31
C GLY A 154 -24.79 -16.52 0.82
N THR A 155 -24.63 -15.48 0.00
CA THR A 155 -24.56 -15.57 -1.47
C THR A 155 -23.30 -16.31 -1.94
N GLN A 156 -23.48 -17.32 -2.79
CA GLN A 156 -22.40 -17.95 -3.57
C GLN A 156 -22.22 -17.21 -4.91
N ILE A 157 -20.98 -16.94 -5.30
CA ILE A 157 -20.67 -16.45 -6.65
C ILE A 157 -20.94 -17.57 -7.66
N GLN A 158 -21.88 -17.34 -8.57
CA GLN A 158 -22.15 -18.25 -9.68
C GLN A 158 -21.19 -17.94 -10.83
N LEU A 159 -20.31 -18.89 -11.17
CA LEU A 159 -19.39 -18.78 -12.29
C LEU A 159 -20.18 -18.73 -13.61
N GLN A 160 -19.81 -17.81 -14.51
CA GLN A 160 -20.39 -17.71 -15.84
C GLN A 160 -19.36 -18.07 -16.91
N ALA A 161 -19.79 -18.85 -17.90
CA ALA A 161 -18.97 -19.13 -19.08
C ALA A 161 -18.62 -17.79 -19.79
N PRO A 162 -17.33 -17.49 -20.01
CA PRO A 162 -16.95 -16.27 -20.69
C PRO A 162 -17.25 -16.37 -22.19
N THR A 163 -17.28 -15.20 -22.86
CA THR A 163 -17.34 -15.16 -24.32
C THR A 163 -16.05 -15.75 -24.89
N ILE A 164 -16.17 -16.73 -25.79
CA ILE A 164 -15.01 -17.37 -26.41
C ILE A 164 -14.32 -16.40 -27.37
N ARG A 165 -13.03 -16.13 -27.12
CA ARG A 165 -12.15 -15.35 -28.00
C ARG A 165 -10.96 -16.20 -28.43
N GLU A 166 -10.63 -16.16 -29.71
CA GLU A 166 -9.36 -16.73 -30.18
C GLU A 166 -8.20 -15.83 -29.76
N VAL A 167 -7.08 -16.45 -29.41
CA VAL A 167 -5.83 -15.72 -29.15
C VAL A 167 -5.27 -15.29 -30.51
N GLY A 168 -5.62 -14.09 -30.94
CA GLY A 168 -5.13 -13.49 -32.17
C GLY A 168 -3.76 -12.85 -32.00
N GLY A 169 -3.10 -12.59 -33.12
CA GLY A 169 -1.89 -11.78 -33.08
C GLY A 169 -2.21 -10.36 -32.65
N SER A 170 -1.49 -9.83 -31.67
CA SER A 170 -1.74 -8.49 -31.14
C SER A 170 -0.45 -7.68 -31.08
N LYS A 171 -0.57 -6.36 -31.00
CA LYS A 171 0.60 -5.47 -30.91
C LYS A 171 0.97 -5.26 -29.45
N SER A 172 2.22 -5.54 -29.08
CA SER A 172 2.76 -5.20 -27.75
C SER A 172 3.55 -3.91 -27.81
N PHE A 173 3.53 -3.14 -26.73
CA PHE A 173 4.38 -1.95 -26.68
C PHE A 173 5.86 -2.37 -26.70
N PRO A 174 6.74 -1.58 -27.34
CA PRO A 174 8.17 -1.75 -27.18
C PRO A 174 8.56 -1.75 -25.69
N THR A 175 9.54 -2.59 -25.35
CA THR A 175 10.07 -2.70 -23.98
C THR A 175 10.81 -1.45 -23.54
N THR A 176 11.31 -0.65 -24.49
CA THR A 176 12.03 0.61 -24.26
C THR A 176 11.30 1.78 -24.93
N SER A 177 11.56 3.00 -24.46
CA SER A 177 11.06 4.22 -25.12
C SER A 177 11.87 4.60 -26.38
N VAL A 178 12.85 3.79 -26.78
CA VAL A 178 13.73 4.07 -27.91
C VAL A 178 12.89 4.23 -29.18
N GLY A 179 12.85 5.46 -29.70
CA GLY A 179 12.06 5.85 -30.87
C GLY A 179 10.72 6.53 -30.55
N PHE A 180 10.19 6.40 -29.32
CA PHE A 180 8.94 7.05 -28.92
C PHE A 180 9.03 8.59 -29.00
N ALA A 181 10.16 9.17 -28.62
CA ALA A 181 10.42 10.61 -28.70
C ALA A 181 10.27 11.19 -30.13
N ASN A 182 10.44 10.36 -31.16
CA ASN A 182 10.36 10.77 -32.55
C ASN A 182 8.96 10.60 -33.16
N THR A 183 8.00 10.09 -32.39
CA THR A 183 6.64 9.82 -32.88
C THR A 183 5.81 11.11 -32.99
N ASP A 184 4.84 11.11 -33.91
CA ASP A 184 3.84 12.18 -33.99
C ASP A 184 2.99 12.24 -32.72
N LEU A 185 2.76 11.10 -32.06
CA LEU A 185 2.03 11.01 -30.80
C LEU A 185 2.74 11.76 -29.67
N TYR A 186 4.03 11.48 -29.42
CA TYR A 186 4.79 12.18 -28.39
C TYR A 186 4.86 13.68 -28.67
N ARG A 187 5.17 14.06 -29.92
CA ARG A 187 5.20 15.46 -30.35
C ARG A 187 3.85 16.14 -30.17
N LEU A 188 2.74 15.44 -30.37
CA LEU A 188 1.40 16.01 -30.18
C LEU A 188 1.11 16.27 -28.70
N VAL A 189 1.32 15.27 -27.82
CA VAL A 189 0.95 15.39 -26.39
C VAL A 189 1.84 16.36 -25.62
N THR A 190 3.11 16.53 -25.99
CA THR A 190 4.01 17.48 -25.31
C THR A 190 3.90 18.90 -25.84
N ASN A 191 3.26 19.12 -26.99
CA ASN A 191 3.24 20.44 -27.64
C ASN A 191 2.33 21.45 -26.91
N PRO A 192 2.91 22.51 -26.32
CA PRO A 192 2.14 23.51 -25.57
C PRO A 192 1.34 24.47 -26.46
N ALA A 193 1.59 24.49 -27.77
CA ALA A 193 0.90 25.36 -28.73
C ALA A 193 -0.34 24.71 -29.38
N THR A 194 -0.46 23.38 -29.33
CA THR A 194 -1.58 22.63 -29.93
C THR A 194 -2.37 21.89 -28.85
N ALA A 195 -2.06 20.60 -28.62
CA ALA A 195 -2.82 19.75 -27.72
C ALA A 195 -2.72 20.18 -26.26
N ASN A 196 -1.60 20.83 -25.89
CA ASN A 196 -1.41 21.50 -24.61
C ASN A 196 -1.60 20.57 -23.40
N CYS A 197 -1.47 19.25 -23.59
CA CYS A 197 -1.62 18.28 -22.51
C CYS A 197 -0.54 18.48 -21.45
N SER A 198 0.67 18.90 -21.85
CA SER A 198 1.81 19.19 -20.98
C SER A 198 1.57 20.30 -19.94
N ARG A 199 0.52 21.13 -20.08
CA ARG A 199 0.14 22.10 -19.03
C ARG A 199 -0.41 21.48 -17.76
N CYS A 200 -0.88 20.24 -17.84
CA CYS A 200 -1.42 19.50 -16.71
C CYS A 200 -0.72 18.15 -16.57
N HIS A 201 -0.51 17.43 -17.67
CA HIS A 201 0.03 16.07 -17.70
C HIS A 201 1.57 16.01 -17.82
N SER A 202 2.26 16.99 -17.22
CA SER A 202 3.71 16.99 -16.98
C SER A 202 3.95 17.26 -15.49
N SER A 203 4.97 16.66 -14.90
CA SER A 203 5.34 16.90 -13.50
C SER A 203 5.76 18.35 -13.23
N SER A 204 6.23 19.06 -14.27
CA SER A 204 6.65 20.46 -14.21
C SER A 204 5.53 21.47 -14.48
N ALA A 205 4.28 21.01 -14.63
CA ALA A 205 3.11 21.85 -14.83
C ALA A 205 2.81 22.76 -13.62
N ALA A 206 2.13 23.89 -13.84
CA ALA A 206 1.67 24.76 -12.75
C ALA A 206 0.60 24.08 -11.86
N THR A 207 -0.22 23.22 -12.46
CA THR A 207 -1.18 22.35 -11.78
C THR A 207 -1.02 20.91 -12.30
N PRO A 208 -0.02 20.16 -11.81
CA PRO A 208 0.25 18.81 -12.29
C PRO A 208 -0.94 17.87 -12.05
N GLN A 209 -1.28 17.08 -13.06
CA GLN A 209 -2.34 16.08 -13.10
C GLN A 209 -1.76 14.80 -13.68
N GLN A 210 -1.72 13.73 -12.88
CA GLN A 210 -1.33 12.42 -13.41
C GLN A 210 -2.45 11.84 -14.30
N PRO A 211 -2.11 11.00 -15.30
CA PRO A 211 -0.77 10.46 -15.60
C PRO A 211 0.11 11.47 -16.34
N PHE A 212 1.42 11.39 -16.16
CA PHE A 212 2.39 12.29 -16.80
C PHE A 212 2.77 11.85 -18.23
N PHE A 213 1.76 11.53 -19.04
CA PHE A 213 1.95 11.07 -20.43
C PHE A 213 2.45 12.17 -21.39
N ALA A 214 2.48 13.43 -20.92
CA ALA A 214 3.02 14.58 -21.63
C ALA A 214 4.26 15.16 -20.91
N GLU A 215 4.96 14.33 -20.13
CA GLU A 215 6.26 14.67 -19.53
C GLU A 215 7.27 15.04 -20.63
N PHE A 216 8.05 16.09 -20.38
CA PHE A 216 9.07 16.56 -21.30
C PHE A 216 10.11 17.36 -20.53
N SER A 217 11.35 17.37 -21.03
CA SER A 217 12.42 18.19 -20.49
C SER A 217 13.07 19.03 -21.58
N ASN A 218 13.26 20.31 -21.26
CA ASN A 218 14.06 21.24 -22.07
C ASN A 218 15.54 21.25 -21.64
N SER A 219 15.95 20.31 -20.77
CA SER A 219 17.34 20.19 -20.35
C SER A 219 18.25 19.93 -21.55
N MET A 220 19.44 20.53 -21.51
CA MET A 220 20.54 20.24 -22.43
C MET A 220 21.23 18.91 -22.09
N ASP A 221 20.92 18.35 -20.92
CA ASP A 221 21.36 17.03 -20.48
C ASP A 221 20.51 15.94 -21.17
N ASP A 222 21.19 15.06 -21.90
CA ASP A 222 20.56 13.99 -22.68
C ASP A 222 19.95 12.91 -21.79
N ASP A 223 20.53 12.63 -20.62
CA ASP A 223 20.01 11.62 -19.68
C ASP A 223 18.72 12.12 -19.02
N VAL A 224 18.68 13.41 -18.64
CA VAL A 224 17.47 14.05 -18.12
C VAL A 224 16.35 14.06 -19.17
N ARG A 225 16.70 14.28 -20.45
CA ARG A 225 15.71 14.25 -21.54
C ARG A 225 15.22 12.83 -21.82
N ALA A 226 16.10 11.84 -21.80
CA ALA A 226 15.74 10.43 -21.94
C ALA A 226 14.80 9.98 -20.80
N ALA A 227 15.11 10.34 -19.54
CA ALA A 227 14.26 10.02 -18.39
C ALA A 227 12.85 10.63 -18.48
N ALA A 228 12.73 11.85 -19.01
CA ALA A 228 11.43 12.49 -19.25
C ALA A 228 10.61 11.75 -20.34
N VAL A 229 11.26 11.34 -21.43
CA VAL A 229 10.63 10.53 -22.49
C VAL A 229 10.18 9.18 -21.93
N ASP A 230 11.00 8.54 -21.11
CA ASP A 230 10.68 7.27 -20.45
C ASP A 230 9.44 7.42 -19.56
N THR A 231 9.39 8.49 -18.76
CA THR A 231 8.22 8.81 -17.90
C THR A 231 6.94 8.99 -18.73
N ALA A 232 7.02 9.74 -19.83
CA ALA A 232 5.90 9.93 -20.75
C ALA A 232 5.47 8.60 -21.39
N PHE A 233 6.44 7.81 -21.85
CA PHE A 233 6.21 6.52 -22.48
C PHE A 233 5.53 5.53 -21.54
N GLN A 234 6.02 5.36 -20.31
CA GLN A 234 5.37 4.48 -19.33
C GLN A 234 3.96 4.95 -18.97
N SER A 235 3.77 6.26 -18.86
CA SER A 235 2.46 6.85 -18.52
C SER A 235 1.43 6.71 -19.64
N ILE A 236 1.85 6.79 -20.91
CA ILE A 236 0.93 6.78 -22.06
C ILE A 236 0.42 5.37 -22.42
N LYS A 237 1.17 4.30 -22.11
CA LYS A 237 0.80 2.90 -22.43
C LYS A 237 -0.63 2.57 -22.00
N SER A 238 -0.96 2.90 -20.75
CA SER A 238 -2.30 2.67 -20.16
C SER A 238 -3.40 3.64 -20.66
N LYS A 239 -3.12 4.46 -21.68
CA LYS A 239 -4.02 5.52 -22.18
C LYS A 239 -4.31 5.40 -23.68
N ILE A 240 -3.59 4.53 -24.38
CA ILE A 240 -3.80 4.28 -25.81
C ILE A 240 -3.91 2.78 -26.07
N SER A 241 -4.72 2.39 -27.04
CA SER A 241 -4.85 1.01 -27.48
C SER A 241 -4.17 0.82 -28.83
N LEU A 242 -3.22 -0.12 -28.90
CA LEU A 242 -2.48 -0.41 -30.14
C LEU A 242 -3.31 -1.19 -31.16
N ASP A 243 -4.23 -2.05 -30.69
CA ASP A 243 -5.09 -2.86 -31.56
C ASP A 243 -6.42 -2.15 -31.89
N ASN A 244 -6.86 -1.22 -31.05
CA ASN A 244 -8.05 -0.40 -31.30
C ASN A 244 -7.81 1.09 -31.01
N PRO A 245 -7.02 1.80 -31.86
CA PRO A 245 -6.67 3.21 -31.66
C PRO A 245 -7.86 4.13 -31.37
N ALA A 246 -9.02 3.89 -31.98
CA ALA A 246 -10.25 4.67 -31.80
C ALA A 246 -10.87 4.58 -30.39
N GLN A 247 -10.51 3.55 -29.62
CA GLN A 247 -10.92 3.37 -28.22
C GLN A 247 -9.88 3.90 -27.21
N SER A 248 -8.78 4.48 -27.69
CA SER A 248 -7.78 5.11 -26.81
C SER A 248 -8.41 6.19 -25.93
N ARG A 249 -8.05 6.22 -24.64
CA ARG A 249 -8.60 7.19 -23.67
C ARG A 249 -8.35 8.63 -24.13
N LEU A 250 -7.20 8.90 -24.74
CA LEU A 250 -6.87 10.22 -25.29
C LEU A 250 -7.83 10.66 -26.40
N VAL A 251 -8.31 9.72 -27.23
CA VAL A 251 -9.28 9.97 -28.31
C VAL A 251 -10.67 10.17 -27.75
N ILE A 252 -11.13 9.26 -26.87
CA ILE A 252 -12.45 9.33 -26.23
C ILE A 252 -12.60 10.63 -25.43
N ARG A 253 -11.57 11.03 -24.68
CA ARG A 253 -11.59 12.28 -23.89
C ARG A 253 -11.86 13.51 -24.73
N LEU A 254 -11.29 13.56 -25.93
CA LEU A 254 -11.51 14.66 -26.86
C LEU A 254 -12.88 14.52 -27.54
N ARG A 255 -13.18 13.35 -28.10
CA ARG A 255 -14.39 13.12 -28.91
C ARG A 255 -15.68 13.20 -28.10
N ASP A 256 -15.72 12.50 -26.98
CA ASP A 256 -16.95 12.19 -26.25
C ASP A 256 -17.10 13.05 -24.98
N GLU A 257 -15.98 13.50 -24.40
CA GLU A 257 -15.96 14.25 -23.13
C GLU A 257 -15.51 15.71 -23.28
N SER A 258 -15.19 16.15 -24.50
CA SER A 258 -14.80 17.53 -24.81
C SER A 258 -13.68 18.09 -23.92
N HIS A 259 -12.72 17.24 -23.54
CA HIS A 259 -11.67 17.59 -22.57
C HIS A 259 -10.55 18.44 -23.19
N ASN A 260 -10.50 19.74 -22.85
CA ASN A 260 -9.41 20.66 -23.23
C ASN A 260 -9.06 20.65 -24.74
N CYS A 261 -10.08 20.58 -25.59
CA CYS A 261 -9.94 20.69 -27.03
C CYS A 261 -9.27 22.02 -27.42
N TRP A 262 -8.52 22.02 -28.53
CA TRP A 262 -7.64 23.12 -28.90
C TRP A 262 -7.93 23.70 -30.28
N GLY A 263 -7.62 25.00 -30.40
CA GLY A 263 -7.85 25.78 -31.62
C GLY A 263 -9.33 25.92 -31.97
N ASN A 264 -9.59 26.38 -33.19
CA ASN A 264 -10.95 26.66 -33.67
C ASN A 264 -11.59 25.46 -34.41
N ALA A 265 -10.88 24.33 -34.52
CA ALA A 265 -11.30 23.17 -35.30
C ALA A 265 -12.32 22.27 -34.57
N GLY A 266 -12.47 22.45 -33.24
CA GLY A 266 -13.40 21.71 -32.41
C GLY A 266 -12.94 20.31 -31.99
N CYS A 267 -13.58 19.78 -30.96
CA CYS A 267 -13.23 18.52 -30.29
C CYS A 267 -13.21 17.29 -31.21
N ALA A 268 -14.14 17.21 -32.17
CA ALA A 268 -14.18 16.11 -33.14
C ALA A 268 -12.92 16.07 -34.02
N THR A 269 -12.48 17.23 -34.51
CA THR A 269 -11.26 17.34 -35.33
C THR A 269 -10.02 17.05 -34.48
N ASN A 270 -9.95 17.56 -33.25
CA ASN A 270 -8.82 17.27 -32.35
C ASN A 270 -8.74 15.78 -31.99
N ALA A 271 -9.89 15.12 -31.77
CA ALA A 271 -9.95 13.69 -31.54
C ALA A 271 -9.46 12.90 -32.75
N GLN A 272 -9.80 13.33 -33.97
CA GLN A 272 -9.28 12.71 -35.19
C GLN A 272 -7.76 12.89 -35.30
N THR A 273 -7.22 14.09 -35.03
CA THR A 273 -5.76 14.32 -35.00
C THR A 273 -5.05 13.41 -34.00
N MET A 274 -5.63 13.22 -32.81
CA MET A 274 -5.11 12.30 -31.81
C MET A 274 -5.18 10.84 -32.29
N LEU A 275 -6.30 10.45 -32.91
CA LEU A 275 -6.49 9.12 -33.47
C LEU A 275 -5.45 8.81 -34.54
N ASP A 276 -5.26 9.70 -35.51
CA ASP A 276 -4.30 9.54 -36.60
C ASP A 276 -2.86 9.34 -36.07
N ALA A 277 -2.47 10.10 -35.04
CA ALA A 277 -1.16 9.98 -34.41
C ALA A 277 -0.97 8.63 -33.68
N ILE A 278 -2.02 8.12 -33.03
CA ILE A 278 -1.99 6.80 -32.38
C ILE A 278 -1.99 5.68 -33.41
N GLU A 279 -2.78 5.78 -34.49
CA GLU A 279 -2.79 4.81 -35.59
C GLU A 279 -1.43 4.73 -36.27
N LEU A 280 -0.78 5.86 -36.53
CA LEU A 280 0.57 5.87 -37.10
C LEU A 280 1.58 5.17 -36.19
N TYR A 281 1.53 5.46 -34.88
CA TYR A 281 2.39 4.80 -33.90
C TYR A 281 2.12 3.28 -33.84
N ALA A 282 0.85 2.90 -33.74
CA ALA A 282 0.45 1.49 -33.69
C ALA A 282 0.85 0.75 -34.96
N ASN A 283 0.71 1.33 -36.15
CA ASN A 283 1.05 0.69 -37.43
C ASN A 283 2.54 0.42 -37.61
N ALA A 284 3.41 1.15 -36.90
CA ALA A 284 4.85 0.87 -36.86
C ALA A 284 5.22 -0.35 -36.00
N ILE A 285 4.28 -0.86 -35.18
CA ILE A 285 4.51 -1.99 -34.27
C ILE A 285 4.09 -3.30 -34.97
N PRO A 286 4.98 -4.29 -35.09
CA PRO A 286 4.65 -5.57 -35.68
C PRO A 286 3.64 -6.33 -34.82
N ILE A 287 2.79 -7.12 -35.48
CA ILE A 287 1.84 -7.99 -34.78
C ILE A 287 2.61 -9.21 -34.24
N THR A 288 2.55 -9.40 -32.93
CA THR A 288 3.03 -10.60 -32.26
C THR A 288 2.08 -11.75 -32.54
N GLN A 289 2.55 -12.86 -33.10
CA GLN A 289 1.74 -14.06 -33.34
C GLN A 289 2.04 -15.15 -32.33
N VAL A 290 1.00 -15.87 -31.89
CA VAL A 290 1.20 -17.06 -31.06
C VAL A 290 1.94 -18.12 -31.86
N PRO A 291 3.02 -18.73 -31.34
CA PRO A 291 3.70 -19.82 -32.02
C PRO A 291 2.72 -20.97 -32.30
N PRO A 292 2.59 -21.45 -33.56
CA PRO A 292 1.54 -22.38 -33.95
C PRO A 292 1.68 -23.79 -33.34
N GLY A 293 2.85 -24.10 -32.77
CA GLY A 293 3.12 -25.37 -32.09
C GLY A 293 2.63 -25.42 -30.63
N LEU A 294 2.09 -24.32 -30.10
CA LEU A 294 1.58 -24.28 -28.73
C LEU A 294 0.13 -24.77 -28.64
N LEU A 295 -0.14 -25.61 -27.65
CA LEU A 295 -1.49 -25.90 -27.17
C LEU A 295 -1.90 -24.78 -26.23
N ILE A 296 -2.89 -24.00 -26.63
CA ILE A 296 -3.34 -22.82 -25.89
C ILE A 296 -4.81 -22.90 -25.52
N SER A 297 -5.16 -22.29 -24.39
CA SER A 297 -6.55 -21.97 -24.06
C SER A 297 -7.11 -20.90 -25.02
N LYS A 298 -8.41 -20.64 -24.91
CA LYS A 298 -9.00 -19.41 -25.46
C LYS A 298 -8.53 -18.19 -24.65
N GLY A 299 -8.60 -17.02 -25.28
CA GLY A 299 -8.16 -15.75 -24.71
C GLY A 299 -9.24 -15.08 -23.86
N LEU A 300 -8.83 -14.29 -22.87
CA LEU A 300 -9.71 -13.48 -22.01
C LEU A 300 -9.06 -12.13 -21.69
N THR A 301 -9.86 -11.07 -21.59
CA THR A 301 -9.45 -9.86 -20.84
C THR A 301 -9.82 -10.01 -19.36
N LEU A 302 -9.25 -9.17 -18.49
CA LEU A 302 -9.56 -9.21 -17.06
C LEU A 302 -11.08 -9.11 -16.79
N TYR A 303 -11.76 -8.23 -17.54
CA TYR A 303 -13.20 -7.97 -17.40
C TYR A 303 -14.11 -9.00 -18.08
N ASP A 304 -13.56 -9.93 -18.87
CA ASP A 304 -14.30 -11.12 -19.31
C ASP A 304 -14.49 -12.13 -18.15
N GLY A 305 -13.78 -11.94 -17.03
CA GLY A 305 -13.89 -12.77 -15.83
C GLY A 305 -15.15 -12.50 -15.00
N THR A 306 -15.60 -13.51 -14.26
CA THR A 306 -16.69 -13.32 -13.28
C THR A 306 -16.16 -12.54 -12.08
N VAL A 307 -16.78 -11.43 -11.70
CA VAL A 307 -16.36 -10.62 -10.54
C VAL A 307 -16.33 -11.50 -9.30
N ALA A 308 -15.15 -11.64 -8.70
CA ALA A 308 -14.88 -12.43 -7.51
C ALA A 308 -14.84 -11.58 -6.22
N ALA A 309 -14.82 -10.25 -6.36
CA ALA A 309 -14.73 -9.32 -5.23
C ALA A 309 -16.01 -9.33 -4.37
N GLY A 310 -15.84 -9.50 -3.05
CA GLY A 310 -16.94 -9.51 -2.08
C GLY A 310 -17.72 -10.83 -1.99
N GLY A 311 -17.33 -11.87 -2.74
CA GLY A 311 -17.90 -13.21 -2.63
C GLY A 311 -17.72 -13.79 -1.24
N ASN A 312 -18.80 -14.35 -0.67
CA ASN A 312 -18.81 -14.94 0.67
C ASN A 312 -18.37 -14.00 1.81
N ARG A 313 -18.33 -12.68 1.62
CA ARG A 313 -18.00 -11.74 2.70
C ARG A 313 -19.20 -11.54 3.63
N TYR A 314 -18.99 -11.51 4.94
CA TYR A 314 -20.02 -11.14 5.92
C TYR A 314 -20.21 -9.62 5.91
N GLU A 315 -21.37 -9.18 5.43
CA GLU A 315 -21.70 -7.75 5.28
C GLU A 315 -22.99 -7.32 5.98
N ALA A 316 -23.72 -8.24 6.62
CA ALA A 316 -25.05 -7.97 7.20
C ALA A 316 -25.06 -6.88 8.28
N ALA A 317 -23.92 -6.66 8.97
CA ALA A 317 -23.78 -5.61 9.98
C ALA A 317 -23.18 -4.29 9.43
N THR A 318 -22.89 -4.20 8.14
CA THR A 318 -22.16 -3.07 7.54
C THR A 318 -23.06 -1.85 7.43
N ILE A 319 -22.67 -0.74 8.05
CA ILE A 319 -23.42 0.53 8.07
C ILE A 319 -22.73 1.69 7.35
N ALA A 320 -21.47 1.51 6.95
CA ALA A 320 -20.74 2.35 5.99
C ALA A 320 -19.70 1.50 5.27
N LYS A 321 -19.53 1.67 3.95
CA LYS A 321 -18.62 0.86 3.13
C LYS A 321 -17.95 1.67 2.04
N PHE A 322 -16.63 1.62 1.98
CA PHE A 322 -15.81 2.30 0.98
C PHE A 322 -14.91 1.29 0.28
N GLU A 323 -15.30 0.91 -0.94
CA GLU A 323 -14.53 0.00 -1.81
C GLU A 323 -13.64 0.74 -2.80
N PHE A 324 -13.77 2.07 -2.89
CA PHE A 324 -12.95 2.93 -3.75
C PHE A 324 -13.00 2.58 -5.26
N LYS A 325 -14.14 2.03 -5.71
CA LYS A 325 -14.41 1.65 -7.11
C LYS A 325 -14.52 2.83 -8.08
N THR A 326 -14.79 4.03 -7.56
CA THR A 326 -15.04 5.22 -8.38
C THR A 326 -13.84 5.57 -9.27
N GLY A 327 -12.62 5.42 -8.75
CA GLY A 327 -11.38 5.55 -9.53
C GLY A 327 -11.07 6.96 -10.07
N MET A 328 -11.96 7.94 -9.86
CA MET A 328 -11.80 9.31 -10.34
C MET A 328 -12.59 10.32 -9.48
N GLY A 329 -12.28 11.61 -9.65
CA GLY A 329 -12.86 12.68 -8.85
C GLY A 329 -12.30 12.71 -7.42
N ASN A 330 -12.97 13.45 -6.53
CA ASN A 330 -12.53 13.63 -5.14
C ASN A 330 -13.55 13.06 -4.12
N ILE A 331 -14.45 12.17 -4.52
CA ILE A 331 -15.46 11.59 -3.64
C ILE A 331 -15.28 10.07 -3.59
N ALA A 332 -15.10 9.53 -2.39
CA ALA A 332 -15.27 8.10 -2.14
C ALA A 332 -16.71 7.87 -1.66
N TYR A 333 -17.50 7.17 -2.47
CA TYR A 333 -18.91 6.94 -2.18
C TYR A 333 -19.10 5.83 -1.14
N ASP A 334 -20.04 6.06 -0.22
CA ASP A 334 -20.51 5.03 0.70
C ASP A 334 -21.49 4.11 -0.01
N THR A 335 -21.07 2.86 -0.23
CA THR A 335 -21.85 1.83 -0.93
C THR A 335 -22.54 0.86 0.02
N SER A 336 -22.59 1.14 1.33
CA SER A 336 -23.26 0.27 2.33
C SER A 336 -24.77 0.12 2.13
N GLY A 337 -25.39 1.02 1.37
CA GLY A 337 -26.83 1.04 1.17
C GLY A 337 -27.63 1.64 2.34
N HIS A 338 -26.96 2.19 3.36
CA HIS A 338 -27.58 2.89 4.48
C HIS A 338 -27.63 4.41 4.29
N GLU A 339 -28.77 5.02 4.55
CA GLU A 339 -28.99 6.47 4.42
C GLU A 339 -28.90 7.22 5.77
N PRO A 340 -28.46 8.51 5.78
CA PRO A 340 -27.87 9.21 4.64
C PRO A 340 -26.53 8.58 4.23
N ALA A 341 -26.24 8.52 2.93
CA ALA A 341 -24.94 8.03 2.46
C ALA A 341 -23.78 8.85 3.08
N LEU A 342 -22.80 8.18 3.69
CA LEU A 342 -21.63 8.80 4.32
C LEU A 342 -20.50 8.97 3.28
N ASN A 343 -20.76 9.73 2.22
CA ASN A 343 -19.72 9.96 1.21
C ASN A 343 -18.55 10.75 1.81
N LEU A 344 -17.32 10.35 1.46
CA LEU A 344 -16.10 11.00 1.94
C LEU A 344 -15.52 11.89 0.85
N THR A 345 -15.29 13.15 1.19
CA THR A 345 -14.59 14.09 0.32
C THR A 345 -13.08 13.97 0.58
N MET A 346 -12.33 13.73 -0.50
CA MET A 346 -10.88 13.68 -0.49
C MET A 346 -10.29 15.09 -0.62
N SER A 347 -9.26 15.37 0.17
CA SER A 347 -8.54 16.65 0.22
C SER A 347 -7.05 16.42 0.50
N GLY A 348 -6.20 17.36 0.09
CA GLY A 348 -4.75 17.18 0.14
C GLY A 348 -4.24 16.20 -0.93
N ASP A 349 -3.13 15.52 -0.67
CA ASP A 349 -2.57 14.53 -1.60
C ASP A 349 -3.19 13.14 -1.37
N VAL A 350 -4.26 12.86 -2.10
CA VAL A 350 -4.92 11.55 -2.14
C VAL A 350 -5.10 11.14 -3.59
N GLN A 351 -4.65 9.93 -3.94
CA GLN A 351 -4.67 9.44 -5.32
C GLN A 351 -5.47 8.14 -5.43
N TRP A 352 -6.24 7.97 -6.50
CA TRP A 352 -6.81 6.66 -6.82
C TRP A 352 -5.71 5.70 -7.25
N VAL A 353 -5.84 4.41 -6.90
CA VAL A 353 -4.93 3.35 -7.36
C VAL A 353 -5.67 2.32 -8.20
N GLY A 354 -4.98 1.72 -9.18
CA GLY A 354 -5.51 0.58 -9.95
C GLY A 354 -5.90 -0.59 -9.04
N GLY A 355 -6.91 -1.38 -9.45
CA GLY A 355 -7.44 -2.49 -8.65
C GLY A 355 -8.33 -2.08 -7.47
N TRP A 356 -8.92 -0.88 -7.53
CA TRP A 356 -9.73 -0.22 -6.50
C TRP A 356 -8.96 0.15 -5.22
N GLY A 357 -8.98 1.43 -4.87
CA GLY A 357 -8.32 1.93 -3.67
C GLY A 357 -7.96 3.40 -3.76
N ILE A 358 -7.47 3.94 -2.65
CA ILE A 358 -6.86 5.26 -2.57
C ILE A 358 -5.48 5.17 -1.88
N ASN A 359 -4.51 5.92 -2.38
CA ASN A 359 -3.22 6.15 -1.76
C ASN A 359 -3.26 7.52 -1.06
N VAL A 360 -3.18 7.51 0.27
CA VAL A 360 -3.08 8.70 1.10
C VAL A 360 -1.60 9.04 1.27
N ARG A 361 -1.23 10.25 0.86
CA ARG A 361 0.13 10.79 0.90
C ARG A 361 0.22 11.97 1.88
N PRO A 362 1.41 12.56 2.13
CA PRO A 362 1.56 13.65 3.08
C PRO A 362 0.53 14.78 2.85
N GLY A 363 -0.22 15.12 3.91
CA GLY A 363 -1.26 16.15 3.89
C GLY A 363 -2.62 15.69 3.33
N GLY A 364 -2.73 14.45 2.85
CA GLY A 364 -3.97 13.85 2.33
C GLY A 364 -4.92 13.34 3.42
N LYS A 365 -6.23 13.40 3.14
CA LYS A 365 -7.29 12.71 3.90
C LYS A 365 -8.58 12.56 3.11
N ALA A 366 -9.42 11.59 3.49
CA ALA A 366 -10.80 11.47 3.03
C ALA A 366 -11.77 11.64 4.21
N GLN A 367 -12.73 12.56 4.14
CA GLN A 367 -13.55 12.95 5.29
C GLN A 367 -15.02 13.12 4.93
N GLY A 368 -15.90 12.56 5.77
CA GLY A 368 -17.34 12.74 5.69
C GLY A 368 -17.80 14.00 6.41
N THR A 369 -19.07 14.38 6.22
CA THR A 369 -19.68 15.45 7.02
C THR A 369 -20.08 14.92 8.40
N ALA A 370 -20.13 15.79 9.41
CA ALA A 370 -20.66 15.43 10.73
C ALA A 370 -22.11 14.91 10.62
N SER A 371 -22.95 15.59 9.82
CA SER A 371 -24.35 15.23 9.63
C SER A 371 -24.57 13.83 9.03
N SER A 372 -23.75 13.43 8.06
CA SER A 372 -23.83 12.08 7.48
C SER A 372 -23.19 11.03 8.40
N SER A 373 -22.15 11.41 9.15
CA SER A 373 -21.47 10.53 10.11
C SER A 373 -22.34 10.20 11.32
N ALA A 374 -23.28 11.07 11.70
CA ALA A 374 -24.22 10.86 12.81
C ALA A 374 -24.97 9.51 12.75
N LYS A 375 -25.19 8.97 11.54
CA LYS A 375 -25.80 7.65 11.36
C LYS A 375 -25.02 6.54 12.06
N LEU A 376 -23.69 6.64 12.10
CA LEU A 376 -22.83 5.65 12.77
C LEU A 376 -23.14 5.61 14.25
N THR A 377 -23.19 6.77 14.90
CA THR A 377 -23.55 6.88 16.31
C THR A 377 -24.95 6.33 16.58
N ASN A 378 -25.95 6.68 15.76
CA ASN A 378 -27.32 6.20 15.94
C ASN A 378 -27.43 4.67 15.82
N LEU A 379 -26.78 4.09 14.82
CA LEU A 379 -26.83 2.65 14.55
C LEU A 379 -25.94 1.83 15.49
N ILE A 380 -24.86 2.39 16.03
CA ILE A 380 -23.98 1.70 16.99
C ILE A 380 -24.54 1.81 18.42
N LYS A 381 -25.14 2.94 18.81
CA LYS A 381 -25.76 3.07 20.14
C LYS A 381 -26.94 2.11 20.33
N SER A 382 -27.67 1.76 19.27
CA SER A 382 -28.79 0.82 19.36
C SER A 382 -28.34 -0.63 19.61
N THR A 383 -27.05 -0.92 19.47
CA THR A 383 -26.48 -2.27 19.51
C THR A 383 -25.46 -2.41 20.63
N GLY A 384 -24.80 -1.31 21.01
CA GLY A 384 -23.79 -1.24 22.06
C GLY A 384 -22.42 -1.78 21.63
N GLU A 385 -22.23 -2.08 20.35
CA GLU A 385 -21.03 -2.71 19.81
C GLU A 385 -20.78 -2.32 18.36
N PHE A 386 -19.53 -2.45 17.91
CA PHE A 386 -19.15 -2.11 16.54
C PHE A 386 -17.88 -2.83 16.09
N SER A 387 -17.61 -2.76 14.79
CA SER A 387 -16.31 -3.08 14.22
C SER A 387 -15.87 -2.04 13.19
N ILE A 388 -14.58 -1.73 13.16
CA ILE A 388 -13.91 -1.00 12.09
C ILE A 388 -13.02 -2.01 11.37
N GLU A 389 -13.29 -2.24 10.09
CA GLU A 389 -12.56 -3.16 9.26
C GLU A 389 -11.88 -2.41 8.12
N VAL A 390 -10.58 -2.66 7.94
CA VAL A 390 -9.78 -2.02 6.90
C VAL A 390 -8.90 -3.03 6.18
N TRP A 391 -8.73 -2.80 4.88
CA TRP A 391 -7.61 -3.35 4.12
C TRP A 391 -6.65 -2.23 3.78
N ALA A 392 -5.50 -2.23 4.45
CA ALA A 392 -4.54 -1.15 4.44
C ALA A 392 -3.13 -1.67 4.13
N ASN A 393 -2.41 -0.97 3.27
CA ASN A 393 -0.97 -1.15 3.08
C ASN A 393 -0.28 0.10 3.64
N ASN A 394 0.33 -0.01 4.83
CA ASN A 394 1.03 1.13 5.43
C ASN A 394 2.22 1.51 4.53
N ALA A 395 2.45 2.81 4.31
CA ALA A 395 3.57 3.25 3.47
C ALA A 395 4.94 2.79 4.02
N ASN A 396 5.06 2.75 5.35
CA ASN A 396 6.22 2.25 6.07
C ASN A 396 5.83 1.92 7.53
N VAL A 397 6.77 1.38 8.30
CA VAL A 397 6.63 1.02 9.73
C VAL A 397 7.29 2.02 10.68
N ALA A 398 7.56 3.24 10.21
CA ALA A 398 8.17 4.33 10.98
C ALA A 398 7.20 5.48 11.27
N GLN A 399 5.93 5.36 10.88
CA GLN A 399 4.91 6.38 11.10
C GLN A 399 4.49 6.42 12.57
N GLU A 400 4.45 7.61 13.19
CA GLU A 400 4.03 7.80 14.57
C GLU A 400 2.72 8.56 14.67
N ASN A 401 1.86 8.18 15.63
CA ASN A 401 0.55 8.81 15.83
C ASN A 401 -0.27 8.93 14.53
N ALA A 402 -0.21 7.91 13.68
CA ALA A 402 -0.74 7.92 12.32
C ALA A 402 -2.14 7.30 12.30
N TYR A 403 -3.18 8.10 12.04
CA TYR A 403 -4.57 7.65 12.19
C TYR A 403 -5.11 7.11 10.85
N ILE A 404 -5.41 5.81 10.81
CA ILE A 404 -5.90 5.11 9.62
C ILE A 404 -7.38 5.44 9.42
N VAL A 405 -8.18 5.24 10.48
CA VAL A 405 -9.61 5.56 10.53
C VAL A 405 -9.91 6.23 11.86
N SER A 406 -10.54 7.40 11.83
CA SER A 406 -10.93 8.15 13.02
C SER A 406 -12.36 8.66 12.92
N TYR A 407 -13.16 8.43 13.96
CA TYR A 407 -14.47 9.04 14.14
C TYR A 407 -14.41 10.00 15.33
N SER A 408 -14.21 11.28 15.05
CA SER A 408 -13.73 12.26 16.03
C SER A 408 -14.14 13.69 15.72
N GLY A 409 -14.02 14.57 16.72
CA GLY A 409 -14.16 16.02 16.58
C GLY A 409 -12.83 16.77 16.72
N GLY A 410 -11.72 16.07 16.94
CA GLY A 410 -10.37 16.62 17.09
C GLY A 410 -9.43 15.64 17.79
N VAL A 411 -8.16 16.00 17.91
CA VAL A 411 -7.17 15.20 18.68
C VAL A 411 -7.54 15.01 20.16
N ASN A 412 -8.44 15.83 20.70
CA ASN A 412 -8.81 15.83 22.12
C ASN A 412 -10.18 15.18 22.42
N ALA A 413 -10.97 14.81 21.41
CA ALA A 413 -12.24 14.13 21.62
C ALA A 413 -12.59 13.22 20.43
N ARG A 414 -12.92 11.96 20.72
CA ARG A 414 -13.21 10.94 19.70
C ARG A 414 -14.22 9.91 20.19
N ASN A 415 -14.94 9.30 19.26
CA ASN A 415 -15.73 8.10 19.54
C ASN A 415 -14.87 6.85 19.36
N ALA A 416 -14.17 6.72 18.23
CA ALA A 416 -13.26 5.61 17.98
C ALA A 416 -12.14 6.00 17.00
N THR A 417 -10.96 5.40 17.15
CA THR A 417 -9.84 5.55 16.20
C THR A 417 -9.05 4.24 16.11
N LEU A 418 -8.78 3.77 14.90
CA LEU A 418 -7.75 2.78 14.58
C LEU A 418 -6.53 3.52 14.02
N ALA A 419 -5.38 3.35 14.66
CA ALA A 419 -4.15 4.05 14.33
C ALA A 419 -2.95 3.11 14.25
N GLN A 420 -1.92 3.54 13.53
CA GLN A 420 -0.59 2.96 13.52
C GLN A 420 0.34 3.81 14.40
N ASN A 421 1.22 3.14 15.14
CA ASN A 421 2.38 3.75 15.76
C ASN A 421 3.58 2.81 15.60
N LEU A 422 4.53 3.21 14.76
CA LEU A 422 5.63 2.38 14.28
C LEU A 422 5.11 1.03 13.78
N TYR A 423 5.55 -0.06 14.41
CA TYR A 423 5.18 -1.45 14.11
C TYR A 423 3.97 -1.97 14.94
N THR A 424 3.23 -1.09 15.62
CA THR A 424 2.06 -1.46 16.45
C THR A 424 0.77 -0.83 15.94
N TYR A 425 -0.35 -1.49 16.22
CA TYR A 425 -1.69 -0.92 16.05
C TYR A 425 -2.26 -0.42 17.38
N HIS A 426 -2.96 0.71 17.33
CA HIS A 426 -3.56 1.39 18.47
C HIS A 426 -5.07 1.53 18.26
N ALA A 427 -5.85 1.18 19.28
CA ALA A 427 -7.31 1.27 19.28
C ALA A 427 -7.82 2.16 20.42
N TYR A 428 -8.36 3.32 20.03
CA TYR A 428 -9.04 4.24 20.92
C TYR A 428 -10.54 4.05 20.82
N THR A 429 -11.25 4.00 21.94
CA THR A 429 -12.71 3.90 21.96
C THR A 429 -13.23 4.61 23.19
N ARG A 430 -14.16 5.56 23.01
CA ARG A 430 -14.88 6.24 24.09
C ARG A 430 -15.97 5.32 24.63
N SER A 431 -16.05 5.21 25.94
CA SER A 431 -17.04 4.42 26.67
C SER A 431 -17.20 4.99 28.08
N ASP A 432 -18.07 4.40 28.90
CA ASP A 432 -18.12 4.68 30.35
C ASP A 432 -16.89 4.15 31.13
N ARG A 433 -16.01 3.36 30.49
CA ARG A 433 -14.75 2.84 31.06
C ARG A 433 -13.52 3.62 30.61
N THR A 434 -13.65 4.46 29.59
CA THR A 434 -12.54 5.24 28.99
C THR A 434 -12.87 6.74 28.97
N SER A 435 -11.87 7.58 28.75
CA SER A 435 -12.09 9.03 28.67
C SER A 435 -12.90 9.43 27.42
N GLY A 436 -13.36 10.69 27.38
CA GLY A 436 -13.99 11.28 26.20
C GLY A 436 -13.09 11.34 24.94
N ASN A 437 -11.80 10.98 25.09
CA ASN A 437 -10.85 10.85 24.00
C ASN A 437 -10.37 9.39 23.81
N GLY A 438 -11.10 8.41 24.36
CA GLY A 438 -10.85 6.98 24.21
C GLY A 438 -9.57 6.46 24.88
N ASN A 439 -9.09 7.13 25.94
CA ASN A 439 -7.94 6.68 26.72
C ASN A 439 -8.36 5.96 28.02
N PRO A 440 -7.56 5.01 28.54
CA PRO A 440 -6.32 4.46 27.98
C PRO A 440 -6.54 3.70 26.66
N THR A 441 -5.58 3.75 25.74
CA THR A 441 -5.65 3.06 24.43
C THR A 441 -5.28 1.58 24.53
N LEU A 442 -5.88 0.73 23.70
CA LEU A 442 -5.41 -0.65 23.51
C LEU A 442 -4.28 -0.62 22.47
N ILE A 443 -3.15 -1.24 22.76
CA ILE A 443 -1.94 -1.24 21.94
C ILE A 443 -1.55 -2.70 21.71
N THR A 444 -1.19 -3.06 20.47
CA THR A 444 -0.64 -4.39 20.20
C THR A 444 0.82 -4.53 20.66
N ARG A 445 1.26 -5.75 20.97
CA ARG A 445 2.63 -5.95 21.49
C ARG A 445 3.69 -5.55 20.47
N ALA A 446 4.61 -4.70 20.91
CA ALA A 446 5.78 -4.28 20.15
C ALA A 446 6.61 -5.45 19.56
N ALA A 447 6.70 -6.56 20.29
CA ALA A 447 7.47 -7.73 19.88
C ALA A 447 6.85 -8.47 18.68
N ASP A 448 5.54 -8.35 18.48
CA ASP A 448 4.81 -9.07 17.44
C ASP A 448 4.92 -8.35 16.08
N GLN A 449 5.27 -7.06 16.09
CA GLN A 449 5.43 -6.21 14.91
C GLN A 449 4.21 -6.28 13.98
N ASP A 450 2.99 -6.21 14.54
CA ASP A 450 1.77 -6.44 13.80
C ASP A 450 1.59 -5.49 12.60
N ALA A 451 2.02 -4.22 12.71
CA ALA A 451 1.93 -3.28 11.59
C ALA A 451 3.12 -3.45 10.64
N GLN A 452 2.83 -3.72 9.38
CA GLN A 452 3.81 -3.99 8.33
C GLN A 452 3.60 -3.08 7.11
N ALA A 453 4.65 -2.90 6.31
CA ALA A 453 4.60 -2.19 5.03
C ALA A 453 4.13 -3.12 3.88
N ALA A 454 3.03 -3.82 4.12
CA ALA A 454 2.38 -4.72 3.18
C ALA A 454 0.85 -4.61 3.31
N LEU A 455 0.11 -5.09 2.32
CA LEU A 455 -1.36 -5.10 2.40
C LEU A 455 -1.82 -6.04 3.52
N GLN A 456 -2.49 -5.48 4.52
CA GLN A 456 -3.01 -6.19 5.68
C GLN A 456 -4.51 -5.97 5.85
N HIS A 457 -5.19 -7.00 6.32
CA HIS A 457 -6.55 -6.91 6.81
C HIS A 457 -6.51 -6.62 8.31
N VAL A 458 -6.97 -5.46 8.74
CA VAL A 458 -6.95 -5.05 10.16
C VAL A 458 -8.37 -4.79 10.62
N VAL A 459 -8.77 -5.42 11.72
CA VAL A 459 -10.11 -5.25 12.28
C VAL A 459 -10.01 -4.85 13.75
N LEU A 460 -10.59 -3.71 14.10
CA LEU A 460 -10.92 -3.34 15.47
C LEU A 460 -12.36 -3.74 15.75
N THR A 461 -12.58 -4.56 16.77
CA THR A 461 -13.92 -4.86 17.31
C THR A 461 -14.07 -4.27 18.69
N TYR A 462 -15.29 -3.88 19.07
CA TYR A 462 -15.64 -3.52 20.44
C TYR A 462 -16.97 -4.18 20.83
N SER A 463 -16.99 -4.87 21.97
CA SER A 463 -18.22 -5.38 22.58
C SER A 463 -18.35 -4.95 24.04
N PRO A 464 -19.58 -4.90 24.60
CA PRO A 464 -19.80 -4.52 26.00
C PRO A 464 -19.23 -5.55 27.00
N VAL A 465 -18.81 -6.73 26.53
CA VAL A 465 -18.22 -7.78 27.36
C VAL A 465 -16.70 -7.77 27.25
N ASP A 466 -16.19 -7.86 26.02
CA ASP A 466 -14.76 -8.08 25.75
C ASP A 466 -13.96 -6.78 25.63
N GLY A 467 -14.62 -5.64 25.51
CA GLY A 467 -13.96 -4.37 25.21
C GLY A 467 -13.37 -4.38 23.80
N ARG A 468 -12.25 -3.68 23.61
CA ARG A 468 -11.56 -3.62 22.32
C ARG A 468 -10.80 -4.92 22.04
N ARG A 469 -10.84 -5.39 20.79
CA ARG A 469 -9.91 -6.40 20.25
C ARG A 469 -9.41 -6.00 18.87
N ILE A 470 -8.15 -6.29 18.58
CA ILE A 470 -7.53 -6.06 17.27
C ILE A 470 -7.23 -7.40 16.63
N TYR A 471 -7.54 -7.52 15.35
CA TYR A 471 -7.23 -8.66 14.51
C TYR A 471 -6.39 -8.20 13.33
N VAL A 472 -5.41 -9.00 12.93
CA VAL A 472 -4.58 -8.78 11.74
C VAL A 472 -4.58 -10.05 10.90
N ASN A 473 -4.89 -9.91 9.62
CA ASN A 473 -4.97 -11.00 8.64
C ASN A 473 -5.84 -12.18 9.10
N GLY A 474 -7.05 -11.87 9.59
CA GLY A 474 -7.99 -12.88 10.10
C GLY A 474 -7.75 -13.34 11.55
N ALA A 475 -6.57 -13.11 12.12
CA ALA A 475 -6.18 -13.64 13.42
C ALA A 475 -6.24 -12.61 14.55
N TYR A 476 -6.68 -13.02 15.75
CA TYR A 476 -6.65 -12.17 16.95
C TYR A 476 -5.21 -11.97 17.43
N THR A 477 -4.80 -10.73 17.73
CA THR A 477 -3.41 -10.43 18.18
C THR A 477 -3.13 -10.93 19.60
N GLY A 478 -4.16 -11.32 20.36
CA GLY A 478 -4.00 -11.81 21.73
C GLY A 478 -3.78 -10.69 22.76
N ASP A 479 -3.99 -9.44 22.38
CA ASP A 479 -3.90 -8.28 23.28
C ASP A 479 -5.24 -8.04 23.98
N VAL A 480 -5.22 -8.12 25.31
CA VAL A 480 -6.41 -8.00 26.15
C VAL A 480 -6.61 -6.54 26.56
N ASP A 481 -7.82 -6.03 26.38
CA ASP A 481 -8.20 -4.70 26.83
C ASP A 481 -8.36 -4.65 28.36
N ALA A 482 -7.41 -4.00 29.04
CA ALA A 482 -7.42 -3.86 30.48
C ALA A 482 -8.62 -3.05 31.02
N GLN A 483 -9.30 -2.27 30.17
CA GLN A 483 -10.50 -1.52 30.59
C GLN A 483 -11.79 -2.36 30.50
N GLY A 484 -11.75 -3.48 29.75
CA GLY A 484 -12.91 -4.31 29.45
C GLY A 484 -13.96 -3.60 28.60
N GLY A 485 -15.13 -4.23 28.49
CA GLY A 485 -16.29 -3.64 27.80
C GLY A 485 -17.10 -2.69 28.69
N GLY A 486 -17.92 -1.87 28.03
CA GLY A 486 -18.69 -0.80 28.65
C GLY A 486 -19.71 -0.18 27.70
N SER A 487 -20.48 0.78 28.21
CA SER A 487 -21.53 1.48 27.47
C SER A 487 -20.95 2.50 26.48
N LEU A 488 -21.53 2.55 25.27
CA LEU A 488 -21.24 3.54 24.22
C LEU A 488 -22.26 4.71 24.20
N ALA A 489 -23.12 4.82 25.21
CA ALA A 489 -24.21 5.81 25.24
C ALA A 489 -23.73 7.27 25.12
N GLU A 490 -22.49 7.55 25.54
CA GLU A 490 -21.85 8.87 25.52
C GLU A 490 -21.16 9.23 24.18
N TRP A 491 -21.36 8.42 23.13
CA TRP A 491 -20.83 8.75 21.80
C TRP A 491 -21.46 10.03 21.25
N ASP A 492 -20.64 10.88 20.66
CA ASP A 492 -21.02 12.19 20.15
C ASP A 492 -21.40 12.09 18.66
N ASP A 493 -22.62 12.50 18.30
CA ASP A 493 -23.12 12.43 16.94
C ASP A 493 -22.68 13.63 16.07
N THR A 494 -22.00 14.63 16.66
CA THR A 494 -21.47 15.81 15.96
C THR A 494 -20.08 15.58 15.36
N PHE A 495 -19.47 14.42 15.60
CA PHE A 495 -18.15 14.06 15.08
C PHE A 495 -18.21 13.65 13.60
N ALA A 496 -17.06 13.61 12.93
CA ALA A 496 -16.94 13.22 11.52
C ALA A 496 -16.03 11.99 11.36
N LEU A 497 -16.37 11.11 10.41
CA LEU A 497 -15.49 10.02 9.99
C LEU A 497 -14.39 10.56 9.06
N VAL A 498 -13.14 10.19 9.33
CA VAL A 498 -11.95 10.58 8.57
C VAL A 498 -11.07 9.36 8.33
N LEU A 499 -10.51 9.26 7.13
CA LEU A 499 -9.53 8.25 6.73
C LEU A 499 -8.18 8.92 6.44
N GLY A 500 -7.11 8.26 6.88
CA GLY A 500 -5.72 8.67 6.61
C GLY A 500 -5.24 9.90 7.39
N ASN A 501 -6.07 10.46 8.28
CA ASN A 501 -5.70 11.56 9.16
C ASN A 501 -6.74 11.70 10.28
N GLU A 502 -6.73 12.86 10.92
CA GLU A 502 -7.77 13.35 11.81
C GLU A 502 -8.45 14.61 11.24
N THR A 503 -9.64 14.96 11.73
CA THR A 503 -10.39 16.20 11.46
C THR A 503 -9.51 17.45 11.57
N SER A 504 -8.56 17.49 12.52
CA SER A 504 -7.58 18.57 12.69
C SER A 504 -6.30 18.45 11.84
N THR A 505 -6.20 17.44 10.98
CA THR A 505 -5.13 17.26 9.97
C THR A 505 -3.70 17.14 10.52
N ASN A 506 -3.55 16.69 11.77
CA ASN A 506 -2.25 16.62 12.47
C ASN A 506 -1.93 15.21 13.02
N ARG A 507 -2.54 14.19 12.43
CA ARG A 507 -2.35 12.76 12.75
C ARG A 507 -2.23 11.95 11.46
N GLN A 508 -1.36 12.42 10.57
CA GLN A 508 -1.21 11.90 9.22
C GLN A 508 -0.90 10.41 9.24
N TRP A 509 -1.66 9.64 8.48
CA TRP A 509 -1.27 8.31 8.04
C TRP A 509 -1.06 8.31 6.54
N GLU A 510 -0.03 7.61 6.10
CA GLU A 510 0.35 7.43 4.71
C GLU A 510 0.26 5.95 4.35
N GLY A 511 -0.27 5.66 3.16
CA GLY A 511 -0.44 4.30 2.68
C GLY A 511 -1.64 4.15 1.76
N VAL A 512 -1.91 2.90 1.37
CA VAL A 512 -3.01 2.56 0.46
C VAL A 512 -4.15 1.92 1.23
N LEU A 513 -5.37 2.44 1.07
CA LEU A 513 -6.62 1.83 1.53
C LEU A 513 -7.34 1.19 0.34
N ARG A 514 -7.67 -0.09 0.44
CA ARG A 514 -8.47 -0.81 -0.57
C ARG A 514 -9.90 -1.12 -0.12
N LEU A 515 -10.14 -1.11 1.19
CA LEU A 515 -11.47 -1.21 1.77
C LEU A 515 -11.48 -0.52 3.14
N VAL A 516 -12.55 0.22 3.43
CA VAL A 516 -12.94 0.57 4.80
C VAL A 516 -14.41 0.23 5.00
N ALA A 517 -14.73 -0.52 6.06
CA ALA A 517 -16.10 -0.85 6.43
C ALA A 517 -16.33 -0.60 7.93
N ILE A 518 -17.48 -0.02 8.26
CA ILE A 518 -17.94 0.16 9.64
C ILE A 518 -19.14 -0.76 9.87
N HIS A 519 -19.10 -1.56 10.92
CA HIS A 519 -20.16 -2.49 11.30
C HIS A 519 -20.81 -2.07 12.62
N ASN A 520 -22.13 -2.24 12.75
CA ASN A 520 -22.86 -2.01 14.02
C ASN A 520 -22.93 -3.25 14.94
N ARG A 521 -22.05 -4.21 14.71
CA ARG A 521 -21.85 -5.42 15.52
C ARG A 521 -20.36 -5.64 15.76
N ALA A 522 -20.02 -6.29 16.87
CA ALA A 522 -18.69 -6.86 17.04
C ALA A 522 -18.59 -8.11 16.16
N LEU A 523 -17.75 -8.08 15.11
CA LEU A 523 -17.58 -9.24 14.26
C LEU A 523 -16.92 -10.37 15.05
N THR A 524 -17.45 -11.58 14.87
CA THR A 524 -16.85 -12.79 15.45
C THR A 524 -15.56 -13.15 14.73
N GLY A 525 -14.64 -13.87 15.40
CA GLY A 525 -13.41 -14.34 14.75
C GLY A 525 -13.65 -15.16 13.47
N GLN A 526 -14.75 -15.91 13.40
CA GLN A 526 -15.14 -16.65 12.18
C GLN A 526 -15.57 -15.70 11.05
N GLN A 527 -16.35 -14.66 11.34
CA GLN A 527 -16.74 -13.66 10.35
C GLN A 527 -15.55 -12.83 9.87
N ILE A 528 -14.60 -12.53 10.77
CA ILE A 528 -13.36 -11.82 10.43
C ILE A 528 -12.49 -12.70 9.52
N GLN A 529 -12.32 -13.98 9.83
CA GLN A 529 -11.60 -14.93 8.98
C GLN A 529 -12.27 -15.08 7.62
N GLN A 530 -13.60 -15.21 7.59
CA GLN A 530 -14.40 -15.26 6.36
C GLN A 530 -14.16 -14.00 5.50
N ASN A 531 -14.16 -12.82 6.12
CA ASN A 531 -13.90 -11.56 5.43
C ASN A 531 -12.45 -11.42 4.94
N PHE A 532 -11.49 -11.95 5.69
CA PHE A 532 -10.09 -12.02 5.29
C PHE A 532 -9.92 -12.90 4.04
N GLU A 533 -10.52 -14.09 4.03
CA GLU A 533 -10.47 -15.05 2.93
C GLU A 533 -11.15 -14.52 1.65
N ALA A 534 -12.23 -13.76 1.80
CA ALA A 534 -12.90 -13.08 0.69
C ALA A 534 -11.96 -12.06 -0.02
N GLY A 535 -11.02 -11.46 0.71
CA GLY A 535 -10.09 -10.47 0.19
C GLY A 535 -10.76 -9.15 -0.23
N VAL A 536 -10.00 -8.31 -0.93
CA VAL A 536 -10.44 -7.01 -1.45
C VAL A 536 -9.82 -6.70 -2.81
N GLY A 537 -10.21 -5.56 -3.37
CA GLY A 537 -9.74 -5.07 -4.64
C GLY A 537 -10.53 -5.65 -5.80
N GLU A 538 -10.18 -5.20 -6.99
CA GLU A 538 -10.77 -5.70 -8.22
C GLU A 538 -10.26 -7.12 -8.48
N LYS A 539 -11.11 -8.12 -8.19
CA LYS A 539 -10.83 -9.56 -8.29
C LYS A 539 -11.79 -10.23 -9.26
N TYR A 540 -11.28 -11.17 -10.06
CA TYR A 540 -12.02 -11.93 -11.06
C TYR A 540 -11.69 -13.41 -11.03
N PHE A 541 -12.69 -14.27 -11.27
CA PHE A 541 -12.48 -15.63 -11.72
C PHE A 541 -12.38 -15.63 -13.25
N MET A 542 -11.16 -15.83 -13.76
CA MET A 542 -10.89 -15.91 -15.20
C MET A 542 -10.93 -17.38 -15.66
N LEU A 543 -11.92 -17.72 -16.49
CA LEU A 543 -12.23 -19.08 -16.93
C LEU A 543 -11.62 -19.35 -18.32
N PHE A 544 -10.34 -19.71 -18.38
CA PHE A 544 -9.66 -19.98 -19.64
C PHE A 544 -10.19 -21.26 -20.28
N SER A 545 -10.96 -21.14 -21.37
CA SER A 545 -11.57 -22.31 -22.01
C SER A 545 -10.50 -23.23 -22.60
N VAL A 546 -10.58 -24.51 -22.21
CA VAL A 546 -9.74 -25.60 -22.73
C VAL A 546 -10.59 -26.71 -23.35
N SER A 547 -11.90 -26.49 -23.51
CA SER A 547 -12.85 -27.48 -24.04
C SER A 547 -12.48 -27.98 -25.45
N HIS A 548 -11.74 -27.19 -26.25
CA HIS A 548 -11.24 -27.61 -27.56
C HIS A 548 -9.98 -28.49 -27.49
N LEU A 549 -9.31 -28.54 -26.34
CA LEU A 549 -8.11 -29.35 -26.11
C LEU A 549 -8.42 -30.68 -25.44
N VAL A 550 -9.61 -30.81 -24.84
CA VAL A 550 -10.00 -31.98 -24.03
C VAL A 550 -11.41 -32.44 -24.38
N SER A 551 -11.71 -33.72 -24.22
CA SER A 551 -13.07 -34.26 -24.46
C SER A 551 -14.00 -34.07 -23.24
N VAL A 552 -14.00 -32.86 -22.65
CA VAL A 552 -14.85 -32.49 -21.50
C VAL A 552 -15.62 -31.22 -21.87
N PRO A 553 -16.97 -31.23 -21.83
CA PRO A 553 -17.78 -30.06 -22.16
C PRO A 553 -17.61 -28.97 -21.10
N ASP A 554 -17.67 -27.70 -21.54
CA ASP A 554 -17.55 -26.50 -20.71
C ASP A 554 -16.39 -26.59 -19.72
N ALA A 555 -15.25 -27.12 -20.18
CA ALA A 555 -14.01 -27.28 -19.43
C ALA A 555 -13.15 -26.01 -19.51
N TYR A 556 -12.69 -25.58 -18.33
CA TYR A 556 -11.89 -24.39 -18.13
C TYR A 556 -10.73 -24.67 -17.16
N VAL A 557 -9.65 -23.92 -17.33
CA VAL A 557 -8.70 -23.66 -16.24
C VAL A 557 -9.06 -22.30 -15.66
N MET A 558 -9.59 -22.29 -14.44
CA MET A 558 -9.96 -21.10 -13.70
C MET A 558 -8.77 -20.56 -12.92
N LEU A 559 -8.49 -19.26 -13.02
CA LEU A 559 -7.55 -18.55 -12.15
C LEU A 559 -8.27 -17.41 -11.43
N GLU A 560 -7.90 -17.16 -10.18
CA GLU A 560 -8.20 -15.89 -9.51
C GLU A 560 -7.22 -14.83 -10.02
N ALA A 561 -7.73 -13.75 -10.60
CA ALA A 561 -6.95 -12.61 -11.08
C ALA A 561 -7.31 -11.36 -10.26
N SER A 562 -6.31 -10.57 -9.86
CA SER A 562 -6.52 -9.28 -9.22
C SER A 562 -5.50 -8.26 -9.68
N GLN A 563 -5.95 -7.04 -9.96
CA GLN A 563 -5.03 -5.95 -10.27
C GLN A 563 -4.30 -5.52 -8.99
N LEU A 564 -2.98 -5.74 -8.94
CA LEU A 564 -2.16 -5.45 -7.76
C LEU A 564 -1.92 -3.95 -7.59
N ASP A 565 -1.72 -3.26 -8.72
CA ASP A 565 -1.51 -1.83 -8.84
C ASP A 565 -1.75 -1.37 -10.29
N SER A 566 -1.29 -0.17 -10.66
CA SER A 566 -1.44 0.35 -12.02
C SER A 566 -0.60 -0.40 -13.08
N TYR A 567 0.26 -1.32 -12.69
CA TYR A 567 1.28 -1.96 -13.53
C TYR A 567 1.25 -3.49 -13.52
N GLY A 568 0.59 -4.13 -12.57
CA GLY A 568 0.63 -5.59 -12.42
C GLY A 568 -0.71 -6.25 -12.13
N ILE A 569 -0.85 -7.49 -12.61
CA ILE A 569 -1.92 -8.41 -12.22
C ILE A 569 -1.32 -9.59 -11.46
N GLN A 570 -1.95 -9.92 -10.35
CA GLN A 570 -1.71 -11.14 -9.63
C GLN A 570 -2.69 -12.23 -10.11
N PHE A 571 -2.15 -13.37 -10.54
CA PHE A 571 -2.90 -14.59 -10.79
C PHE A 571 -2.67 -15.60 -9.67
N SER A 572 -3.66 -16.40 -9.30
CA SER A 572 -3.50 -17.43 -8.28
C SER A 572 -4.50 -18.58 -8.44
N LYS A 573 -4.24 -19.68 -7.72
CA LYS A 573 -5.12 -20.85 -7.61
C LYS A 573 -5.62 -21.42 -8.95
N PRO A 574 -4.71 -21.75 -9.90
CA PRO A 574 -5.11 -22.44 -11.13
C PRO A 574 -5.88 -23.71 -10.78
N THR A 575 -7.13 -23.79 -11.24
CA THR A 575 -8.11 -24.83 -10.87
C THR A 575 -8.78 -25.33 -12.13
N PHE A 576 -8.73 -26.64 -12.39
CA PHE A 576 -9.51 -27.21 -13.49
C PHE A 576 -10.98 -27.34 -13.06
N ILE A 577 -11.91 -26.87 -13.88
CA ILE A 577 -13.36 -26.93 -13.59
C ILE A 577 -14.16 -27.15 -14.88
N SER A 578 -15.27 -27.89 -14.77
CA SER A 578 -16.32 -27.93 -15.79
C SER A 578 -17.60 -27.27 -15.27
N LEU A 579 -18.18 -26.39 -16.07
CA LEU A 579 -19.47 -25.74 -15.76
C LEU A 579 -20.68 -26.56 -16.27
N ALA A 580 -20.45 -27.64 -17.01
CA ALA A 580 -21.50 -28.50 -17.53
C ALA A 580 -22.09 -29.38 -16.41
N THR A 581 -23.42 -29.35 -16.28
CA THR A 581 -24.14 -30.18 -15.30
C THR A 581 -23.91 -31.66 -15.57
N GLY A 582 -23.34 -32.38 -14.59
CA GLY A 582 -23.10 -33.82 -14.68
C GLY A 582 -21.92 -34.22 -15.58
N ALA A 583 -21.00 -33.30 -15.89
CA ALA A 583 -19.81 -33.62 -16.67
C ALA A 583 -19.00 -34.76 -16.02
N THR A 584 -18.61 -35.74 -16.82
CA THR A 584 -17.69 -36.81 -16.41
C THR A 584 -16.26 -36.34 -16.67
N ILE A 585 -15.44 -36.30 -15.62
CA ILE A 585 -14.04 -35.88 -15.71
C ILE A 585 -13.15 -37.12 -15.82
N PRO A 586 -12.56 -37.42 -17.00
CA PRO A 586 -11.64 -38.54 -17.14
C PRO A 586 -10.31 -38.23 -16.44
N ASN A 587 -9.43 -39.24 -16.31
CA ASN A 587 -8.04 -39.03 -15.89
C ASN A 587 -7.30 -38.22 -16.97
N LEU A 588 -7.20 -36.91 -16.75
CA LEU A 588 -6.69 -35.95 -17.71
C LEU A 588 -5.32 -35.42 -17.25
N PRO A 589 -4.21 -35.83 -17.87
CA PRO A 589 -2.89 -35.28 -17.55
C PRO A 589 -2.76 -33.84 -18.05
N ILE A 590 -2.27 -32.95 -17.19
CA ILE A 590 -1.97 -31.54 -17.50
C ILE A 590 -0.57 -31.24 -16.94
N ALA A 591 0.32 -30.71 -17.78
CA ALA A 591 1.66 -30.32 -17.37
C ALA A 591 2.15 -29.03 -18.04
N GLY A 592 3.07 -28.32 -17.37
CA GLY A 592 3.81 -27.19 -17.94
C GLY A 592 2.95 -26.01 -18.32
N ILE A 593 2.14 -25.50 -17.37
CA ILE A 593 1.25 -24.36 -17.63
C ILE A 593 2.09 -23.07 -17.65
N ARG A 594 1.95 -22.27 -18.70
CA ARG A 594 2.46 -20.89 -18.76
C ARG A 594 1.32 -19.91 -19.02
N ILE A 595 1.43 -18.72 -18.44
CA ILE A 595 0.52 -17.59 -18.72
C ILE A 595 1.04 -16.83 -19.94
N GLY A 596 0.20 -16.69 -20.94
CA GLY A 596 0.43 -15.85 -22.10
C GLY A 596 -0.26 -14.50 -22.00
N LEU A 597 0.35 -13.49 -22.63
CA LEU A 597 -0.11 -12.12 -22.72
C LEU A 597 0.06 -11.64 -24.16
N ASN A 598 -1.02 -11.13 -24.76
CA ASN A 598 -1.00 -10.40 -26.03
C ASN A 598 -0.37 -11.17 -27.21
N GLY A 599 -0.50 -12.49 -27.21
CA GLY A 599 0.01 -13.37 -28.27
C GLY A 599 1.39 -13.98 -27.99
N ASN A 600 2.05 -13.60 -26.90
CA ASN A 600 3.31 -14.19 -26.44
C ASN A 600 3.14 -14.89 -25.10
N GLU A 601 4.04 -15.83 -24.79
CA GLU A 601 4.20 -16.27 -23.41
C GLU A 601 4.89 -15.18 -22.60
N ALA A 602 4.45 -14.95 -21.37
CA ALA A 602 5.15 -13.99 -20.53
C ALA A 602 6.52 -14.54 -20.11
N HIS A 603 7.54 -13.70 -20.20
CA HIS A 603 8.95 -14.07 -19.98
C HIS A 603 9.29 -14.33 -18.51
N SER A 604 8.54 -13.74 -17.59
CA SER A 604 8.75 -13.85 -16.14
C SER A 604 7.43 -14.07 -15.42
N GLY A 605 7.48 -14.45 -14.14
CA GLY A 605 6.27 -14.75 -13.37
C GLY A 605 5.58 -16.03 -13.87
N GLN A 606 6.33 -17.11 -14.07
CA GLN A 606 5.78 -18.40 -14.54
C GLN A 606 5.90 -19.52 -13.49
N PRO A 607 5.30 -19.39 -12.28
CA PRO A 607 5.40 -20.40 -11.23
C PRO A 607 4.61 -21.69 -11.54
N TYR A 608 3.84 -21.71 -12.63
CA TYR A 608 3.00 -22.84 -13.03
C TYR A 608 3.69 -23.83 -13.99
N ILE A 609 4.91 -23.50 -14.44
CA ILE A 609 5.73 -24.40 -15.27
C ILE A 609 5.93 -25.77 -14.59
N PRO A 610 6.24 -25.87 -13.28
CA PRO A 610 6.48 -27.18 -12.66
C PRO A 610 5.21 -28.02 -12.42
N ILE A 611 4.01 -27.53 -12.78
CA ILE A 611 2.78 -28.31 -12.61
C ILE A 611 2.87 -29.55 -13.51
N ASP A 612 2.65 -30.72 -12.92
CA ASP A 612 2.43 -32.01 -13.59
C ASP A 612 1.42 -32.80 -12.76
N GLN A 613 0.15 -32.75 -13.17
CA GLN A 613 -0.96 -33.36 -12.43
C GLN A 613 -1.90 -34.15 -13.34
N THR A 614 -2.57 -35.14 -12.76
CA THR A 614 -3.72 -35.81 -13.38
C THR A 614 -5.01 -35.29 -12.76
N ILE A 615 -5.86 -34.68 -13.57
CA ILE A 615 -7.18 -34.21 -13.20
C ILE A 615 -8.18 -35.36 -13.22
N GLY A 616 -9.11 -35.38 -12.27
CA GLY A 616 -10.21 -36.36 -12.19
C GLY A 616 -10.21 -37.17 -10.89
N GLY A 617 -11.02 -38.23 -10.86
CA GLY A 617 -11.12 -39.12 -9.69
C GLY A 617 -11.63 -38.41 -8.43
N THR A 618 -11.10 -38.76 -7.26
CA THR A 618 -11.52 -38.20 -5.97
C THR A 618 -10.99 -36.79 -5.69
N ALA A 619 -10.03 -36.30 -6.48
CA ALA A 619 -9.46 -34.96 -6.33
C ALA A 619 -10.33 -33.87 -6.97
N TYR A 620 -11.23 -34.24 -7.89
CA TYR A 620 -12.18 -33.32 -8.51
C TYR A 620 -13.50 -33.27 -7.74
N VAL A 621 -13.95 -32.06 -7.40
CA VAL A 621 -15.24 -31.84 -6.74
C VAL A 621 -16.17 -31.07 -7.68
N ALA A 622 -17.36 -31.60 -7.94
CA ALA A 622 -18.34 -30.91 -8.78
C ALA A 622 -18.70 -29.52 -8.22
N GLY A 623 -18.67 -28.49 -9.08
CA GLY A 623 -18.91 -27.09 -8.70
C GLY A 623 -17.69 -26.36 -8.12
N ALA A 624 -16.72 -27.05 -7.54
CA ALA A 624 -15.49 -26.45 -6.99
C ALA A 624 -14.23 -26.70 -7.85
N GLY A 625 -14.22 -27.77 -8.65
CA GLY A 625 -13.10 -28.15 -9.51
C GLY A 625 -12.00 -28.95 -8.79
N GLN A 626 -10.80 -28.96 -9.37
CA GLN A 626 -9.58 -29.52 -8.80
C GLN A 626 -8.46 -28.47 -8.83
N LEU A 627 -8.00 -28.04 -7.65
CA LEU A 627 -6.89 -27.09 -7.50
C LEU A 627 -5.57 -27.74 -7.94
N MET A 628 -4.84 -27.09 -8.85
CA MET A 628 -3.57 -27.60 -9.38
C MET A 628 -2.35 -27.03 -8.66
N SER A 629 -2.42 -25.78 -8.20
CA SER A 629 -1.35 -25.14 -7.44
C SER A 629 -1.90 -24.06 -6.49
N PRO A 630 -1.40 -23.95 -5.25
CA PRO A 630 -1.72 -22.84 -4.36
C PRO A 630 -0.84 -21.59 -4.62
N VAL A 631 0.20 -21.71 -5.45
CA VAL A 631 1.16 -20.62 -5.69
C VAL A 631 0.50 -19.52 -6.51
N GLY A 632 0.85 -18.26 -6.24
CA GLY A 632 0.45 -17.11 -7.04
C GLY A 632 1.54 -16.67 -8.00
N SER A 633 1.16 -15.98 -9.06
CA SER A 633 2.04 -15.29 -9.99
C SER A 633 1.72 -13.80 -10.04
N VAL A 634 2.73 -12.96 -10.28
CA VAL A 634 2.55 -11.54 -10.60
C VAL A 634 3.14 -11.29 -11.98
N LEU A 635 2.33 -10.72 -12.87
CA LEU A 635 2.74 -10.36 -14.23
C LEU A 635 2.48 -8.88 -14.47
N GLY A 636 3.39 -8.24 -15.18
CA GLY A 636 3.22 -6.87 -15.63
C GLY A 636 2.09 -6.76 -16.67
N LEU A 637 1.36 -5.66 -16.62
CA LEU A 637 0.46 -5.21 -17.67
C LEU A 637 1.28 -4.70 -18.85
N ASP A 638 0.80 -4.92 -20.07
CA ASP A 638 1.41 -4.42 -21.31
C ASP A 638 0.58 -3.25 -21.88
N LYS A 639 -0.70 -3.52 -22.16
CA LYS A 639 -1.68 -2.52 -22.63
C LYS A 639 -2.54 -1.96 -21.49
N GLY A 640 -2.57 -2.64 -20.36
CA GLY A 640 -3.44 -2.32 -19.23
C GLY A 640 -4.57 -3.33 -19.07
N ALA A 641 -5.11 -3.43 -17.86
CA ALA A 641 -6.08 -4.46 -17.48
C ALA A 641 -7.30 -4.62 -18.42
N PRO A 642 -7.89 -3.56 -19.02
CA PRO A 642 -9.01 -3.73 -19.95
C PRO A 642 -8.65 -4.37 -21.28
N ASP A 643 -7.45 -4.11 -21.78
CA ASP A 643 -7.04 -4.40 -23.16
C ASP A 643 -6.05 -5.56 -23.25
N ASP A 644 -5.40 -5.92 -22.14
CA ASP A 644 -4.52 -7.07 -22.06
C ASP A 644 -5.30 -8.37 -22.23
N MET A 645 -4.95 -9.11 -23.28
CA MET A 645 -5.51 -10.42 -23.57
C MET A 645 -4.61 -11.50 -22.99
N TRP A 646 -5.14 -12.21 -22.01
CA TRP A 646 -4.49 -13.32 -21.34
C TRP A 646 -4.87 -14.64 -21.98
N PHE A 647 -3.97 -15.61 -21.97
CA PHE A 647 -4.24 -17.00 -22.31
C PHE A 647 -3.34 -17.92 -21.51
N LEU A 648 -3.59 -19.23 -21.57
CA LEU A 648 -2.69 -20.25 -21.01
C LEU A 648 -2.12 -21.07 -22.15
N SER A 649 -0.86 -21.48 -22.02
CA SER A 649 -0.27 -22.54 -22.83
C SER A 649 0.10 -23.74 -21.96
N PHE A 650 0.21 -24.91 -22.59
CA PHE A 650 0.45 -26.16 -21.90
C PHE A 650 1.61 -26.91 -22.55
N GLU A 651 2.55 -27.45 -21.79
CA GLU A 651 3.47 -28.47 -22.34
C GLU A 651 2.70 -29.73 -22.72
N ARG A 652 1.75 -30.14 -21.88
CA ARG A 652 0.84 -31.26 -22.13
C ARG A 652 -0.56 -30.95 -21.60
N ILE A 653 -1.58 -31.31 -22.38
CA ILE A 653 -2.97 -31.35 -21.91
C ILE A 653 -3.70 -32.50 -22.60
N GLY A 654 -4.18 -33.45 -21.80
CA GLY A 654 -4.73 -34.71 -22.29
C GLY A 654 -3.73 -35.49 -23.13
N THR A 655 -4.09 -35.77 -24.38
CA THR A 655 -3.24 -36.49 -25.34
C THR A 655 -2.33 -35.56 -26.15
N GLY A 656 -2.52 -34.24 -26.08
CA GLY A 656 -1.72 -33.27 -26.82
C GLY A 656 -0.44 -32.87 -26.08
N THR A 657 0.61 -32.60 -26.84
CA THR A 657 1.87 -32.00 -26.37
C THR A 657 2.28 -30.83 -27.25
N SER A 658 2.74 -29.73 -26.65
CA SER A 658 3.24 -28.56 -27.40
C SER A 658 4.64 -28.79 -27.96
N THR A 659 4.91 -28.20 -29.12
CA THR A 659 6.28 -28.02 -29.63
C THR A 659 6.69 -26.56 -29.42
N ARG A 660 7.59 -26.33 -28.47
CA ARG A 660 8.11 -24.99 -28.15
C ARG A 660 9.37 -24.72 -28.99
N PRO A 661 9.54 -23.50 -29.52
CA PRO A 661 10.86 -23.07 -29.99
C PRO A 661 11.86 -23.23 -28.83
N THR A 662 13.09 -23.63 -29.11
CA THR A 662 14.16 -23.63 -28.10
C THR A 662 14.24 -22.24 -27.50
N GLU A 663 14.06 -22.12 -26.18
CA GLU A 663 14.27 -20.86 -25.47
C GLU A 663 15.71 -20.41 -25.80
N PRO A 664 15.92 -19.17 -26.28
CA PRO A 664 17.28 -18.68 -26.44
C PRO A 664 17.97 -18.79 -25.09
N ASP A 665 19.22 -19.26 -25.07
CA ASP A 665 20.02 -19.25 -23.84
C ASP A 665 19.90 -17.86 -23.21
N PRO A 666 19.66 -17.77 -21.89
CA PRO A 666 19.62 -16.47 -21.23
C PRO A 666 20.90 -15.74 -21.63
N GLU A 667 20.77 -14.53 -22.18
CA GLU A 667 21.93 -13.68 -22.42
C GLU A 667 22.70 -13.61 -21.10
N ASP A 668 23.99 -13.96 -21.15
CA ASP A 668 24.87 -13.78 -20.01
C ASP A 668 24.63 -12.35 -19.50
N PRO A 669 24.34 -12.16 -18.20
CA PRO A 669 24.11 -10.82 -17.70
C PRO A 669 25.31 -9.99 -18.08
N THR A 670 25.07 -8.92 -18.86
CA THR A 670 26.07 -7.88 -19.04
C THR A 670 26.50 -7.50 -17.62
N PRO A 671 27.79 -7.59 -17.28
CA PRO A 671 28.25 -7.23 -15.95
C PRO A 671 27.67 -5.87 -15.63
N ALA A 672 26.91 -5.77 -14.54
CA ALA A 672 26.34 -4.51 -14.13
C ALA A 672 27.51 -3.53 -14.08
N VAL A 673 27.41 -2.44 -14.84
CA VAL A 673 28.25 -1.28 -14.58
C VAL A 673 27.76 -0.78 -13.23
N LEU A 674 28.38 -1.28 -12.17
CA LEU A 674 28.18 -0.75 -10.83
C LEU A 674 28.50 0.75 -10.93
N GLU A 675 27.65 1.58 -10.33
CA GLU A 675 27.99 2.99 -10.16
C GLU A 675 29.39 3.08 -9.56
N ALA A 676 30.21 3.99 -10.07
CA ALA A 676 31.54 4.22 -9.52
C ALA A 676 31.39 4.49 -8.01
N GLU A 677 32.00 3.64 -7.18
CA GLU A 677 32.07 3.89 -5.76
C GLU A 677 32.90 5.16 -5.51
N ALA A 678 32.53 5.94 -4.51
CA ALA A 678 33.29 7.14 -4.19
C ALA A 678 34.69 6.76 -3.70
N ASP A 679 35.72 7.38 -4.27
CA ASP A 679 37.13 7.19 -3.87
C ASP A 679 37.41 7.60 -2.40
N VAL A 680 36.45 8.26 -1.75
CA VAL A 680 36.53 8.77 -0.37
C VAL A 680 35.24 8.40 0.36
N GLY A 681 35.35 7.87 1.59
CA GLY A 681 34.24 7.40 2.42
C GLY A 681 34.23 7.98 3.83
N LEU A 682 33.30 7.50 4.66
CA LEU A 682 33.21 7.82 6.09
C LEU A 682 33.62 6.60 6.92
N ARG A 683 34.35 6.82 8.02
CA ARG A 683 34.59 5.77 9.02
C ARG A 683 33.30 5.45 9.76
N THR A 684 33.05 4.17 9.95
CA THR A 684 31.95 3.67 10.78
C THR A 684 32.18 3.93 12.26
N PHE A 685 31.13 3.81 13.08
CA PHE A 685 31.21 4.04 14.53
C PHE A 685 32.28 3.18 15.21
N ASP A 686 32.47 1.93 14.80
CA ASP A 686 33.47 1.03 15.39
C ASP A 686 34.90 1.43 15.00
N GLU A 687 35.09 1.89 13.76
CA GLU A 687 36.38 2.38 13.25
C GLU A 687 36.79 3.71 13.87
N ILE A 688 35.84 4.63 14.07
CA ILE A 688 36.06 5.88 14.81
C ILE A 688 36.51 5.55 16.24
N ASN A 689 35.81 4.64 16.91
CA ASN A 689 36.13 4.26 18.28
C ASN A 689 37.50 3.58 18.38
N ALA A 690 37.85 2.71 17.42
CA ALA A 690 39.15 2.06 17.37
C ALA A 690 40.28 3.05 17.06
N THR A 691 40.04 4.00 16.15
CA THR A 691 40.98 5.05 15.77
C THR A 691 41.31 5.95 16.95
N LEU A 692 40.30 6.45 17.67
CA LEU A 692 40.51 7.29 18.86
C LEU A 692 41.23 6.54 19.98
N SER A 693 40.90 5.26 20.20
CA SER A 693 41.60 4.42 21.17
C SER A 693 43.07 4.23 20.82
N ARG A 694 43.37 3.96 19.53
CA ARG A 694 44.75 3.80 19.04
C ARG A 694 45.55 5.10 19.14
N ILE A 695 44.96 6.23 18.73
CA ILE A 695 45.62 7.53 18.77
C ILE A 695 45.94 7.93 20.21
N THR A 696 44.96 7.85 21.11
CA THR A 696 45.12 8.35 22.48
C THR A 696 45.76 7.35 23.44
N GLY A 697 45.82 6.06 23.08
CA GLY A 697 46.25 4.98 23.98
C GLY A 697 45.22 4.63 25.07
N VAL A 698 44.06 5.30 25.11
CA VAL A 698 42.98 5.00 26.06
C VAL A 698 42.23 3.75 25.57
N PRO A 699 42.06 2.69 26.39
CA PRO A 699 41.31 1.51 25.98
C PRO A 699 39.83 1.83 25.72
N GLN A 700 39.24 1.23 24.67
CA GLN A 700 37.79 1.31 24.39
C GLN A 700 36.94 0.82 25.57
N THR A 701 37.50 -0.06 26.41
CA THR A 701 36.87 -0.62 27.61
C THR A 701 36.91 0.33 28.82
N ASN A 702 37.56 1.50 28.71
CA ASN A 702 37.50 2.52 29.77
C ASN A 702 36.05 2.93 29.99
N THR A 703 35.57 2.86 31.24
CA THR A 703 34.15 3.01 31.57
C THR A 703 33.55 4.34 31.14
N ARG A 704 34.32 5.44 31.17
CA ARG A 704 33.85 6.76 30.73
C ARG A 704 33.71 6.81 29.21
N VAL A 705 34.67 6.25 28.48
CA VAL A 705 34.65 6.16 27.01
C VAL A 705 33.53 5.24 26.53
N ALA A 706 33.42 4.03 27.10
CA ALA A 706 32.39 3.07 26.76
C ALA A 706 30.97 3.62 27.00
N GLY A 707 30.79 4.36 28.12
CA GLY A 707 29.52 5.04 28.41
C GLY A 707 29.16 6.10 27.39
N THR A 708 30.10 6.99 27.02
CA THR A 708 29.86 7.99 25.98
C THR A 708 29.64 7.36 24.60
N PHE A 709 30.40 6.32 24.25
CA PHE A 709 30.23 5.61 22.99
C PHE A 709 28.84 4.98 22.87
N ALA A 710 28.33 4.34 23.93
CA ALA A 710 26.99 3.78 23.93
C ALA A 710 25.89 4.84 23.70
N LEU A 711 26.09 6.07 24.19
CA LEU A 711 25.15 7.18 23.99
C LEU A 711 25.18 7.73 22.56
N VAL A 712 26.37 7.84 21.96
CA VAL A 712 26.52 8.49 20.64
C VAL A 712 26.53 7.52 19.46
N LYS A 713 26.59 6.20 19.70
CA LYS A 713 26.68 5.16 18.66
C LYS A 713 25.61 5.28 17.58
N GLN A 714 24.37 5.55 17.96
CA GLN A 714 23.25 5.69 17.01
C GLN A 714 23.36 6.92 16.10
N ALA A 715 24.13 7.92 16.52
CA ALA A 715 24.34 9.16 15.78
C ALA A 715 25.65 9.16 14.96
N LEU A 716 26.47 8.11 15.03
CA LEU A 716 27.68 7.92 14.22
C LEU A 716 27.36 7.12 12.93
N PRO A 717 28.18 7.24 11.86
CA PRO A 717 27.94 6.52 10.61
C PRO A 717 27.92 5.00 10.81
N ALA A 718 26.90 4.33 10.25
CA ALA A 718 26.78 2.88 10.25
C ALA A 718 27.27 2.23 8.95
N ILE A 719 27.50 3.04 7.91
CA ILE A 719 27.99 2.65 6.59
C ILE A 719 28.97 3.70 6.08
N GLU A 720 29.87 3.32 5.17
CA GLU A 720 30.99 4.15 4.73
C GLU A 720 30.64 5.17 3.62
N LYS A 721 29.34 5.36 3.33
CA LYS A 721 28.86 6.21 2.22
C LYS A 721 28.63 7.65 2.64
N PHE A 722 29.07 8.61 1.82
CA PHE A 722 28.85 10.05 2.04
C PHE A 722 27.38 10.46 2.09
N GLY A 723 26.49 9.77 1.36
CA GLY A 723 25.05 10.05 1.39
C GLY A 723 24.40 9.81 2.77
N ALA A 724 25.10 9.12 3.67
CA ALA A 724 24.69 8.95 5.06
C ALA A 724 25.20 10.07 5.98
N PHE A 725 25.91 11.09 5.48
CA PHE A 725 26.45 12.16 6.31
C PHE A 725 25.36 13.10 6.83
N GLY A 726 25.34 13.36 8.14
CA GLY A 726 24.36 14.27 8.75
C GLY A 726 24.92 15.10 9.91
N PRO A 727 24.28 16.24 10.27
CA PRO A 727 24.76 17.12 11.35
C PRO A 727 24.93 16.44 12.71
N ALA A 728 24.14 15.40 12.98
CA ALA A 728 24.23 14.60 14.21
C ALA A 728 25.60 13.91 14.37
N GLN A 729 26.24 13.51 13.26
CA GLN A 729 27.52 12.80 13.27
C GLN A 729 28.68 13.71 13.68
N GLN A 730 28.66 14.98 13.27
CA GLN A 730 29.67 15.96 13.71
C GLN A 730 29.61 16.15 15.23
N THR A 731 28.40 16.22 15.79
CA THR A 731 28.20 16.37 17.24
C THR A 731 28.63 15.11 17.99
N ALA A 732 28.25 13.93 17.49
CA ALA A 732 28.62 12.64 18.07
C ALA A 732 30.13 12.41 18.09
N LEU A 733 30.81 12.73 16.98
CA LEU A 733 32.27 12.63 16.86
C LEU A 733 32.98 13.57 17.84
N ALA A 734 32.54 14.83 17.93
CA ALA A 734 33.10 15.78 18.88
C ALA A 734 32.94 15.30 20.33
N GLN A 735 31.78 14.74 20.68
CA GLN A 735 31.51 14.22 22.03
C GLN A 735 32.41 13.03 22.39
N ILE A 736 32.54 12.04 21.50
CA ILE A 736 33.39 10.88 21.78
C ILE A 736 34.89 11.26 21.79
N ALA A 737 35.34 12.11 20.86
CA ALA A 737 36.72 12.60 20.83
C ALA A 737 37.08 13.40 22.09
N MET A 738 36.19 14.30 22.54
CA MET A 738 36.36 15.02 23.80
C MET A 738 36.44 14.08 24.99
N GLN A 739 35.66 12.99 25.02
CA GLN A 739 35.71 12.03 26.11
C GLN A 739 37.03 11.24 26.14
N TYR A 740 37.56 10.86 24.98
CA TYR A 740 38.89 10.26 24.86
C TYR A 740 39.98 11.22 25.34
N CYS A 741 39.96 12.48 24.89
CA CYS A 741 40.91 13.50 25.32
C CYS A 741 40.81 13.83 26.82
N ASN A 742 39.60 13.76 27.41
CA ASN A 742 39.42 13.92 28.84
C ASN A 742 40.17 12.84 29.62
N VAL A 743 39.99 11.57 29.25
CA VAL A 743 40.67 10.45 29.93
C VAL A 743 42.18 10.51 29.71
N LEU A 744 42.61 10.78 28.47
CA LEU A 744 44.01 10.94 28.10
C LEU A 744 44.73 12.00 28.96
N VAL A 745 44.14 13.19 29.10
CA VAL A 745 44.77 14.30 29.82
C VAL A 745 44.65 14.12 31.34
N ASP A 746 43.60 13.48 31.85
CA ASP A 746 43.44 13.25 33.30
C ASP A 746 44.39 12.17 33.83
N ASP A 747 44.75 11.19 33.01
CA ASP A 747 45.71 10.14 33.37
C ASP A 747 47.16 10.62 33.21
N ASN A 748 47.96 10.53 34.27
CA ASN A 748 49.34 11.04 34.26
C ASN A 748 50.27 10.26 33.31
N ALA A 749 50.07 8.93 33.17
CA ALA A 749 50.92 8.10 32.33
C ALA A 749 50.59 8.31 30.85
N LEU A 750 49.29 8.28 30.50
CA LEU A 750 48.85 8.55 29.14
C LEU A 750 49.17 9.98 28.71
N ARG A 751 48.98 10.98 29.59
CA ARG A 751 49.34 12.37 29.31
C ARG A 751 50.83 12.53 29.04
N ALA A 752 51.70 11.95 29.88
CA ALA A 752 53.15 12.06 29.70
C ALA A 752 53.63 11.34 28.43
N GLN A 753 52.97 10.25 28.04
CA GLN A 753 53.25 9.52 26.81
C GLN A 753 52.82 10.30 25.56
N PHE A 754 51.61 10.87 25.57
CA PHE A 754 51.04 11.57 24.41
C PHE A 754 51.57 13.01 24.28
N PHE A 755 51.87 13.68 25.40
CA PHE A 755 52.43 15.04 25.42
C PHE A 755 53.78 15.09 26.18
N PRO A 756 54.88 14.56 25.60
CA PRO A 756 56.17 14.53 26.25
C PRO A 756 56.65 15.93 26.68
N GLY A 757 57.01 16.08 27.96
CA GLY A 757 57.50 17.35 28.51
C GLY A 757 56.44 18.39 28.86
N LEU A 758 55.14 18.06 28.79
CA LEU A 758 54.02 18.97 29.09
C LEU A 758 53.14 18.44 30.24
N ASP A 759 53.22 19.05 31.43
CA ASP A 759 52.46 18.61 32.62
C ASP A 759 51.03 19.20 32.69
N GLY A 760 50.84 20.42 32.17
CA GLY A 760 49.54 21.11 32.19
C GLY A 760 49.06 21.53 33.59
N SER A 761 49.83 21.29 34.65
CA SER A 761 49.51 21.68 36.03
C SER A 761 49.65 23.20 36.21
N GLY A 762 48.54 23.92 36.35
CA GLY A 762 48.51 25.36 36.56
C GLY A 762 47.47 26.07 35.69
N THR A 763 47.46 27.40 35.77
CA THR A 763 46.55 28.21 34.96
C THR A 763 46.86 28.12 33.48
N GLY A 764 45.85 28.28 32.62
CA GLY A 764 46.05 28.27 31.17
C GLY A 764 47.08 29.32 30.73
N THR A 765 47.06 30.50 31.37
CA THR A 765 48.02 31.59 31.13
C THR A 765 49.42 31.28 31.64
N ALA A 766 49.57 30.57 32.77
CA ALA A 766 50.88 30.16 33.28
C ALA A 766 51.51 29.07 32.41
N VAL A 767 50.71 28.10 31.94
CA VAL A 767 51.20 26.96 31.15
C VAL A 767 51.45 27.37 29.70
N PHE A 768 50.51 28.07 29.05
CA PHE A 768 50.58 28.37 27.61
C PHE A 768 50.86 29.84 27.29
N GLY A 769 51.08 30.69 28.30
CA GLY A 769 51.26 32.13 28.11
C GLY A 769 49.93 32.86 27.89
N ALA A 770 49.96 34.19 28.06
CA ALA A 770 48.81 35.06 27.82
C ALA A 770 48.34 35.01 26.35
N SER A 771 47.13 35.51 26.08
CA SER A 771 46.63 35.64 24.71
C SER A 771 47.62 36.46 23.85
N GLY A 772 47.94 35.95 22.66
CA GLY A 772 48.96 36.52 21.77
C GLY A 772 50.38 35.99 21.98
N ALA A 773 50.64 35.20 23.03
CA ALA A 773 51.94 34.56 23.28
C ALA A 773 52.17 33.32 22.37
N ASN A 774 52.07 33.50 21.06
CA ASN A 774 52.07 32.42 20.07
C ASN A 774 53.40 31.63 20.01
N ASN A 775 54.50 32.21 20.50
CA ASN A 775 55.83 31.58 20.52
C ASN A 775 56.14 30.82 21.83
N ASN A 776 55.13 30.59 22.68
CA ASN A 776 55.31 29.81 23.90
C ASN A 776 55.66 28.34 23.59
N ALA A 777 56.75 27.82 24.16
CA ALA A 777 57.25 26.47 23.88
C ALA A 777 56.23 25.36 24.21
N ASN A 778 55.40 25.52 25.25
CA ASN A 778 54.37 24.54 25.60
C ASN A 778 53.23 24.47 24.58
N ARG A 779 52.95 25.58 23.87
CA ARG A 779 51.99 25.55 22.75
C ARG A 779 52.53 24.72 21.59
N THR A 780 53.81 24.87 21.28
CA THR A 780 54.50 24.05 20.28
C THR A 780 54.45 22.57 20.65
N LEU A 781 54.79 22.22 21.89
CA LEU A 781 54.71 20.83 22.38
C LEU A 781 53.29 20.24 22.26
N LEU A 782 52.26 21.02 22.59
CA LEU A 782 50.86 20.59 22.47
C LEU A 782 50.46 20.35 21.00
N ILE A 783 50.79 21.30 20.11
CA ILE A 783 50.37 21.25 18.70
C ILE A 783 51.12 20.17 17.94
N ASP A 784 52.44 20.06 18.15
CA ASP A 784 53.27 19.07 17.47
C ASP A 784 52.85 17.65 17.85
N ALA A 785 52.51 17.41 19.12
CA ALA A 785 51.96 16.14 19.56
C ALA A 785 50.64 15.79 18.84
N LEU A 786 49.73 16.75 18.68
CA LEU A 786 48.45 16.54 17.99
C LEU A 786 48.63 16.29 16.49
N ILE A 787 49.54 17.03 15.85
CA ILE A 787 49.86 16.85 14.43
C ILE A 787 50.46 15.45 14.21
N ASN A 788 51.47 15.08 14.99
CA ASN A 788 52.14 13.77 14.86
C ASN A 788 51.20 12.59 15.14
N ALA A 789 50.18 12.79 15.99
CA ALA A 789 49.22 11.77 16.33
C ALA A 789 48.11 11.57 15.28
N THR A 790 47.89 12.56 14.38
CA THR A 790 46.73 12.59 13.47
C THR A 790 47.07 12.63 11.98
N VAL A 791 48.25 13.14 11.62
CA VAL A 791 48.72 13.20 10.23
C VAL A 791 49.65 12.01 9.99
N GLY A 792 49.13 10.96 9.36
CA GLY A 792 49.94 9.84 8.87
C GLY A 792 50.91 10.27 7.75
N VAL A 793 51.83 9.39 7.38
CA VAL A 793 53.01 9.66 6.52
C VAL A 793 52.70 10.00 5.04
N ASP A 794 51.43 10.12 4.65
CA ASP A 794 51.03 10.51 3.29
C ASP A 794 50.16 11.79 3.29
N PRO A 795 50.77 12.97 3.03
CA PRO A 795 50.06 14.24 2.96
C PRO A 795 49.12 14.39 1.76
N GLN A 796 49.08 13.43 0.82
CA GLN A 796 48.36 13.61 -0.45
C GLN A 796 46.89 13.13 -0.42
N GLN A 797 46.47 12.37 0.59
CA GLN A 797 45.10 11.83 0.66
C GLN A 797 44.11 12.65 1.52
N PHE A 798 44.58 13.52 2.42
CA PHE A 798 43.69 14.31 3.29
C PHE A 798 43.97 15.83 3.18
N GLN A 799 42.91 16.62 2.94
CA GLN A 799 42.96 18.06 2.63
C GLN A 799 43.41 18.99 3.80
N VAL A 800 43.84 18.45 4.95
CA VAL A 800 44.26 19.24 6.13
C VAL A 800 45.75 19.08 6.39
N THR A 801 46.49 20.18 6.27
CA THR A 801 47.94 20.22 6.45
C THR A 801 48.34 20.49 7.92
N PRO A 802 49.53 20.04 8.36
CA PRO A 802 50.12 20.44 9.64
C PRO A 802 50.14 21.96 9.88
N THR A 803 50.31 22.74 8.81
CA THR A 803 50.28 24.21 8.85
C THR A 803 48.89 24.73 9.24
N GLN A 804 47.83 24.22 8.62
CA GLN A 804 46.45 24.64 8.93
C GLN A 804 46.05 24.29 10.37
N ILE A 805 46.44 23.11 10.87
CA ILE A 805 46.20 22.73 12.28
C ILE A 805 46.92 23.71 13.22
N ARG A 806 48.18 24.05 12.91
CA ARG A 806 48.98 24.99 13.70
C ARG A 806 48.39 26.40 13.67
N GLU A 807 47.88 26.85 12.53
CA GLU A 807 47.19 28.12 12.38
C GLU A 807 45.91 28.17 13.21
N GLU A 808 45.00 27.20 13.05
CA GLU A 808 43.72 27.12 13.79
C GLU A 808 43.90 27.05 15.32
N LEU A 809 44.90 26.28 15.79
CA LEU A 809 45.15 26.15 17.22
C LEU A 809 45.87 27.37 17.81
N ASN A 810 46.84 27.97 17.10
CA ASN A 810 47.77 28.96 17.69
C ASN A 810 47.62 30.38 17.15
N LEU A 811 47.53 30.56 15.84
CA LEU A 811 47.64 31.88 15.20
C LEU A 811 46.26 32.52 14.94
N GLY A 812 45.26 31.69 14.66
CA GLY A 812 43.95 32.10 14.16
C GLY A 812 43.85 31.98 12.65
N PHE A 813 42.60 31.96 12.16
CA PHE A 813 42.28 31.80 10.75
C PHE A 813 41.67 33.09 10.18
N THR A 814 42.05 33.44 8.95
CA THR A 814 41.40 34.47 8.16
C THR A 814 40.56 33.78 7.11
N ASP A 815 39.24 33.91 7.16
CA ASP A 815 38.32 33.30 6.20
C ASP A 815 38.60 33.80 4.77
N PRO A 816 39.07 32.94 3.84
CA PRO A 816 39.37 33.36 2.48
C PRO A 816 38.11 33.66 1.64
N THR A 817 36.92 33.26 2.11
CA THR A 817 35.64 33.49 1.41
C THR A 817 34.96 34.80 1.78
N ASN A 818 35.32 35.37 2.94
CA ASN A 818 34.88 36.69 3.37
C ASN A 818 36.08 37.63 3.39
N GLY A 819 36.32 38.35 2.29
CA GLY A 819 37.44 39.28 2.09
C GLY A 819 37.49 40.51 3.02
N ASN A 820 36.96 40.41 4.24
CA ASN A 820 37.05 41.43 5.28
C ASN A 820 38.16 41.05 6.29
N PRO A 821 39.33 41.72 6.26
CA PRO A 821 40.43 41.47 7.20
C PRO A 821 40.12 41.79 8.68
N ALA A 822 38.90 42.26 9.00
CA ALA A 822 38.46 42.51 10.38
C ALA A 822 37.92 41.28 11.13
N ASN A 823 37.66 40.15 10.46
CA ASN A 823 37.11 38.94 11.08
C ASN A 823 38.18 37.83 11.25
N VAL A 824 39.32 38.16 11.86
CA VAL A 824 40.31 37.15 12.23
C VAL A 824 39.82 36.45 13.51
N THR A 825 39.47 35.18 13.40
CA THR A 825 39.17 34.39 14.59
C THR A 825 40.49 34.03 15.26
N ALA A 826 40.74 34.54 16.46
CA ALA A 826 41.94 34.19 17.22
C ALA A 826 42.05 32.67 17.39
N GLY A 827 43.28 32.13 17.31
CA GLY A 827 43.53 30.69 17.46
C GLY A 827 42.91 30.12 18.73
N LEU A 828 42.49 28.86 18.69
CA LEU A 828 41.76 28.21 19.79
C LEU A 828 42.47 28.39 21.14
N ILE A 829 43.78 28.19 21.21
CA ILE A 829 44.55 28.36 22.44
C ILE A 829 44.47 29.79 22.95
N ASN A 830 44.58 30.80 22.07
CA ASN A 830 44.43 32.21 22.45
C ASN A 830 43.05 32.52 23.05
N ARG A 831 41.98 31.97 22.45
CA ARG A 831 40.61 32.13 22.97
C ARG A 831 40.45 31.47 24.34
N LEU A 832 41.02 30.28 24.53
CA LEU A 832 40.93 29.55 25.79
C LEU A 832 41.76 30.22 26.90
N VAL A 833 42.95 30.74 26.63
CA VAL A 833 43.73 31.45 27.66
C VAL A 833 43.20 32.86 27.94
N ALA A 834 42.46 33.46 27.00
CA ALA A 834 41.78 34.75 27.21
C ALA A 834 40.45 34.63 27.95
N GLY A 835 39.77 33.49 27.82
CA GLY A 835 38.47 33.21 28.44
C GLY A 835 38.57 32.77 29.91
N PRO A 836 37.44 32.33 30.50
CA PRO A 836 37.36 31.90 31.91
C PRO A 836 38.40 30.85 32.33
N THR A 837 38.87 30.06 31.37
CA THR A 837 39.91 29.03 31.52
C THR A 837 41.33 29.57 31.76
N GLY A 838 41.59 30.85 31.47
CA GLY A 838 42.91 31.47 31.62
C GLY A 838 43.37 31.70 33.06
N GLY A 839 42.43 31.83 34.00
CA GLY A 839 42.68 32.16 35.41
C GLY A 839 42.51 31.01 36.42
N ASP A 840 41.95 29.88 36.01
CA ASP A 840 41.71 28.70 36.87
C ASP A 840 42.99 27.86 37.01
N ALA A 841 43.34 27.40 38.21
CA ALA A 841 44.48 26.51 38.49
C ALA A 841 44.47 25.17 37.72
N THR A 842 43.32 24.75 37.19
CA THR A 842 43.18 23.57 36.32
C THR A 842 43.17 23.92 34.82
N GLY A 843 43.24 25.20 34.49
CA GLY A 843 43.06 25.76 33.14
C GLY A 843 44.05 25.21 32.10
N GLY A 844 45.28 24.88 32.50
CA GLY A 844 46.27 24.26 31.60
C GLY A 844 45.78 22.92 31.03
N ARG A 845 45.28 22.02 31.89
CA ARG A 845 44.72 20.73 31.42
C ARG A 845 43.45 20.91 30.60
N THR A 846 42.62 21.91 30.91
CA THR A 846 41.42 22.23 30.12
C THR A 846 41.76 22.69 28.71
N VAL A 847 42.81 23.51 28.55
CA VAL A 847 43.34 23.91 27.23
C VAL A 847 43.82 22.69 26.44
N MET A 848 44.55 21.77 27.08
CA MET A 848 45.01 20.52 26.44
C MET A 848 43.83 19.66 25.95
N LYS A 849 42.81 19.47 26.79
CA LYS A 849 41.61 18.69 26.46
C LYS A 849 40.86 19.28 25.27
N ALA A 850 40.64 20.59 25.28
CA ALA A 850 39.91 21.29 24.23
C ALA A 850 40.68 21.28 22.90
N ALA A 851 41.99 21.51 22.92
CA ALA A 851 42.82 21.42 21.72
C ALA A 851 42.84 19.99 21.16
N CYS A 852 42.99 18.98 22.02
CA CYS A 852 42.94 17.57 21.64
C CYS A 852 41.60 17.20 20.98
N GLY A 853 40.48 17.54 21.62
CA GLY A 853 39.17 17.19 21.09
C GLY A 853 38.79 17.97 19.84
N ALA A 854 39.31 19.19 19.65
CA ALA A 854 39.12 19.94 18.42
C ALA A 854 39.80 19.26 17.22
N VAL A 855 41.01 18.72 17.40
CA VAL A 855 41.72 18.01 16.33
C VAL A 855 41.11 16.62 16.10
N LEU A 856 40.95 15.82 17.16
CA LEU A 856 40.43 14.45 17.05
C LEU A 856 38.95 14.36 16.72
N GLY A 857 38.17 15.40 17.04
CA GLY A 857 36.75 15.51 16.71
C GLY A 857 36.47 16.09 15.32
N SER A 858 37.52 16.34 14.52
CA SER A 858 37.41 16.93 13.18
C SER A 858 37.23 15.88 12.08
N GLY A 859 37.05 16.34 10.84
CA GLY A 859 36.96 15.49 9.65
C GLY A 859 38.14 14.54 9.45
N ILE A 860 39.30 14.82 10.07
CA ILE A 860 40.49 13.95 10.00
C ILE A 860 40.24 12.54 10.55
N THR A 861 39.38 12.42 11.55
CA THR A 861 39.01 11.13 12.16
C THR A 861 37.78 10.52 11.47
N LEU A 862 36.98 11.33 10.78
CA LEU A 862 35.73 10.88 10.17
C LEU A 862 35.89 10.37 8.74
N ILE A 863 36.75 11.00 7.94
CA ILE A 863 36.89 10.72 6.51
C ILE A 863 37.97 9.64 6.32
N GLN A 864 37.74 8.70 5.40
CA GLN A 864 38.70 7.66 5.03
C GLN A 864 38.84 7.48 3.53
#